data_AF-A0A0Q1CNU9-F1
#
_entry.id   AF-A0A0Q1CNU9-F1
#
_cell.length_a   1.000
_cell.length_b   1.000
_cell.length_c   1.000
_cell.angle_alpha   90.00
_cell.angle_beta   90.00
_cell.angle_gamma   90.00
#
_symmetry.space_group_name_H-M   'P 1'
#
loop_
_entity.id
_entity.type
_entity.pdbx_description
1 polymer ?
#
loop_
_entity_poly.entity_id
_entity_poly.type
_entity_poly.pdbx_seq_one_letter_code
_entity_poly.pdbx_strand_id
1 'polypeptide(L)'
;MRYQLGISPGVDVTTAAIAENGWPSAIAVEGEPQIPTVLHLAADGSVRVGRSAVRLRASQPERTADGFVHWLGDSTPILVGGIGYTASALLARFLDAMIRTATAQRGEPPELVVVTSPATWPARRQEGLADAIARLETTTPVVARSSTEAMAALFSQTTPVADGRGAATYQLGSHWFEAAVFTATAGGYVPVGSPVGLADVSTSMLDDLLYAHVAGLVGDAGERLRGGPRASADGARLGAACAEAREVLTEETFADVAVPTGDTTTVVQVSRDDYESLVRPLLDDSVRVLARAVRAAASDTGALGLLAVYGPGARIPLVSRLLGEHFPDVGRLEIRHDGEFALGAALLAARDAVAEPASSETVLLGPAAFATTPPPSVPPVVGHTPPPRAESSGPADRRAAGGASHGSMPGGASAAGGALMGAAAAAGAAGDPGSPDPAAQGARAGSGTPTAPAGPRGIAAAASGEGAQASAAGGRRRWSAGGRPRRRLLAGVLALVVFIAGSVTLGLVLTGGGDGTSVTAAAPPRSTVDQHPQLPADTMRAAERAAGIAGGAGAGGAGAGGGAVDPNAVITTGSAEVAAITGTAYSLFRESAKGVTVRVGSTDTDDGFQKVCAGQADIVGASYALPDKACGTRVAGFEIAHHLLPIVVSRQNTWAQCLTTAQVGRIWARDSTVTNWNQVDPSFPNVPLSPIGPAASTVHAKVFLASMTGSSTNTRAYETRELDEIPARVDGDRGAIAFMDYSNFLTTNRAVRAIKLDSGRGCVEPNALTAGTGMYMPLCKPLYLYANKASLRKPAVAAFLRYYLQNQKEITSQAHYIARDDATVRDNIAIVQNLTAGVPAVKPA
;
A
#
# COMPACT_ATOMS: atom_id res chain seq x y z
N MET A 1 32.96 -6.72 -25.67
CA MET A 1 31.98 -6.45 -26.75
C MET A 1 30.82 -5.72 -26.11
N ARG A 2 30.53 -4.50 -26.59
CA ARG A 2 29.49 -3.63 -26.04
C ARG A 2 28.16 -4.39 -25.93
N TYR A 3 27.62 -4.44 -24.72
CA TYR A 3 26.37 -5.13 -24.40
C TYR A 3 25.53 -4.26 -23.46
N GLN A 4 24.23 -4.54 -23.44
CA GLN A 4 23.28 -3.86 -22.56
C GLN A 4 22.68 -4.86 -21.57
N LEU A 5 22.31 -4.39 -20.38
CA LEU A 5 21.89 -5.24 -19.25
C LEU A 5 20.43 -4.96 -18.87
N GLY A 6 19.61 -6.00 -18.83
CA GLY A 6 18.26 -5.97 -18.28
C GLY A 6 18.22 -6.66 -16.92
N ILE A 7 17.60 -6.03 -15.91
CA ILE A 7 17.36 -6.62 -14.58
C ILE A 7 15.89 -6.48 -14.22
N SER A 8 15.25 -7.58 -13.83
CA SER A 8 13.87 -7.60 -13.34
C SER A 8 13.83 -8.06 -11.87
N PRO A 9 13.90 -7.12 -10.89
CA PRO A 9 13.84 -7.45 -9.47
C PRO A 9 12.41 -7.82 -9.03
N GLY A 10 12.18 -9.12 -8.81
CA GLY A 10 11.03 -9.61 -8.05
C GLY A 10 11.33 -9.70 -6.55
N VAL A 11 10.29 -9.92 -5.72
CA VAL A 11 10.47 -9.94 -4.26
C VAL A 11 11.24 -11.16 -3.76
N ASP A 12 11.00 -12.34 -4.35
CA ASP A 12 11.69 -13.58 -3.97
C ASP A 12 12.77 -13.97 -4.99
N VAL A 13 12.53 -13.67 -6.27
CA VAL A 13 13.41 -14.01 -7.40
C VAL A 13 13.63 -12.78 -8.28
N THR A 14 14.89 -12.47 -8.55
CA THR A 14 15.33 -11.55 -9.58
C THR A 14 15.76 -12.35 -10.81
N THR A 15 15.50 -11.83 -12.00
CA THR A 15 16.07 -12.34 -13.25
C THR A 15 16.91 -11.26 -13.92
N ALA A 16 17.94 -11.66 -14.68
CA ALA A 16 18.80 -10.76 -15.42
C ALA A 16 19.11 -11.32 -16.81
N ALA A 17 19.35 -10.43 -17.76
CA ALA A 17 19.69 -10.78 -19.14
C ALA A 17 20.62 -9.73 -19.75
N ILE A 18 21.44 -10.14 -20.71
CA ILE A 18 22.15 -9.22 -21.61
C ILE A 18 21.47 -9.14 -22.97
N ALA A 19 21.71 -8.06 -23.70
CA ALA A 19 21.55 -8.00 -25.14
C ALA A 19 22.93 -7.82 -25.80
N GLU A 20 23.25 -8.70 -26.75
CA GLU A 20 24.46 -8.63 -27.58
C GLU A 20 24.02 -8.69 -29.05
N ASN A 21 24.44 -7.72 -29.87
CA ASN A 21 24.06 -7.61 -31.29
C ASN A 21 22.53 -7.66 -31.54
N GLY A 22 21.74 -7.11 -30.62
CA GLY A 22 20.26 -7.09 -30.69
C GLY A 22 19.56 -8.38 -30.25
N TRP A 23 20.30 -9.40 -29.82
CA TRP A 23 19.74 -10.67 -29.33
C TRP A 23 19.85 -10.77 -27.80
N PRO A 24 18.72 -10.97 -27.09
CA PRO A 24 18.73 -11.06 -25.64
C PRO A 24 19.03 -12.49 -25.18
N SER A 25 19.81 -12.64 -24.10
CA SER A 25 20.06 -13.93 -23.45
C SER A 25 20.14 -13.78 -21.94
N ALA A 26 19.60 -14.75 -21.19
CA ALA A 26 19.57 -14.71 -19.73
C ALA A 26 21.00 -14.83 -19.15
N ILE A 27 21.25 -14.09 -18.07
CA ILE A 27 22.48 -14.21 -17.27
C ILE A 27 22.22 -15.20 -16.15
N ALA A 28 23.15 -16.11 -15.94
CA ALA A 28 23.17 -16.98 -14.78
C ALA A 28 24.02 -16.38 -13.65
N VAL A 29 23.54 -16.38 -12.40
CA VAL A 29 24.35 -16.10 -11.21
C VAL A 29 24.44 -17.36 -10.37
N GLU A 30 25.67 -17.78 -10.02
CA GLU A 30 25.94 -19.10 -9.42
C GLU A 30 25.36 -20.28 -10.23
N GLY A 31 25.31 -20.14 -11.56
CA GLY A 31 24.83 -21.17 -12.49
C GLY A 31 23.33 -21.13 -12.81
N GLU A 32 22.55 -20.20 -12.23
CA GLU A 32 21.09 -20.15 -12.41
C GLU A 32 20.57 -18.82 -12.98
N PRO A 33 19.58 -18.84 -13.89
CA PRO A 33 18.91 -17.64 -14.40
C PRO A 33 17.85 -17.07 -13.43
N GLN A 34 17.39 -17.87 -12.45
CA GLN A 34 16.52 -17.44 -11.37
C GLN A 34 17.34 -17.22 -10.11
N ILE A 35 17.48 -15.95 -9.72
CA ILE A 35 18.42 -15.50 -8.70
C ILE A 35 17.63 -15.11 -7.46
N PRO A 36 17.77 -15.79 -6.32
CA PRO A 36 17.06 -15.40 -5.11
C PRO A 36 17.32 -13.92 -4.76
N THR A 37 16.26 -13.14 -4.52
CA THR A 37 16.34 -11.73 -4.11
C THR A 37 16.69 -11.65 -2.62
N VAL A 38 17.87 -12.17 -2.30
CA VAL A 38 18.43 -12.29 -0.96
C VAL A 38 19.80 -11.64 -0.99
N LEU A 39 20.04 -10.75 -0.04
CA LEU A 39 21.29 -10.01 0.14
C LEU A 39 21.91 -10.42 1.47
N HIS A 40 23.21 -10.75 1.47
CA HIS A 40 23.99 -10.95 2.67
C HIS A 40 25.12 -9.92 2.75
N LEU A 41 25.23 -9.22 3.88
CA LEU A 41 26.23 -8.19 4.13
C LEU A 41 27.30 -8.72 5.10
N ALA A 42 28.45 -9.11 4.58
CA ALA A 42 29.56 -9.63 5.37
C ALA A 42 30.18 -8.55 6.30
N ALA A 43 31.00 -8.99 7.27
CA ALA A 43 31.58 -8.12 8.30
C ALA A 43 32.54 -7.06 7.75
N ASP A 44 33.16 -7.32 6.59
CA ASP A 44 34.01 -6.40 5.83
C ASP A 44 33.21 -5.42 4.95
N GLY A 45 31.87 -5.47 5.00
CA GLY A 45 30.97 -4.67 4.16
C GLY A 45 30.75 -5.24 2.75
N SER A 46 31.36 -6.38 2.41
CA SER A 46 31.14 -7.02 1.11
C SER A 46 29.73 -7.59 1.00
N VAL A 47 29.15 -7.49 -0.20
CA VAL A 47 27.78 -7.89 -0.49
C VAL A 47 27.79 -9.18 -1.30
N ARG A 48 27.03 -10.18 -0.83
CA ARG A 48 26.74 -11.42 -1.56
C ARG A 48 25.24 -11.46 -1.88
N VAL A 49 24.88 -12.01 -3.03
CA VAL A 49 23.49 -12.07 -3.52
C VAL A 49 23.14 -13.47 -4.02
N GLY A 50 21.84 -13.78 -4.14
CA GLY A 50 21.40 -15.05 -4.70
C GLY A 50 21.69 -16.24 -3.79
N ARG A 51 22.08 -17.38 -4.37
CA ARG A 51 22.22 -18.65 -3.64
C ARG A 51 23.31 -18.62 -2.55
N SER A 52 24.40 -17.86 -2.70
CA SER A 52 25.40 -17.70 -1.64
C SER A 52 24.83 -16.95 -0.44
N ALA A 53 24.01 -15.92 -0.64
CA ALA A 53 23.31 -15.24 0.44
C ALA A 53 22.30 -16.17 1.15
N VAL A 54 21.54 -16.97 0.39
CA VAL A 54 20.64 -17.99 0.94
C VAL A 54 21.39 -19.02 1.82
N ARG A 55 22.56 -19.51 1.37
CA ARG A 55 23.39 -20.45 2.16
C ARG A 55 23.90 -19.81 3.46
N LEU A 56 24.25 -18.52 3.43
CA LEU A 56 24.74 -17.80 4.61
C LEU A 56 23.61 -17.44 5.60
N ARG A 57 22.35 -17.30 5.14
CA ARG A 57 21.18 -17.05 6.00
C ARG A 57 21.04 -18.06 7.14
N ALA A 58 21.43 -19.31 6.91
CA ALA A 58 21.33 -20.38 7.93
C ALA A 58 22.32 -20.22 9.09
N SER A 59 23.47 -19.57 8.85
CA SER A 59 24.54 -19.39 9.86
C SER A 59 24.69 -17.95 10.35
N GLN A 60 24.19 -16.97 9.58
CA GLN A 60 24.27 -15.53 9.84
C GLN A 60 22.95 -14.83 9.41
N PRO A 61 21.80 -15.22 9.98
CA PRO A 61 20.49 -14.67 9.62
C PRO A 61 20.42 -13.16 9.86
N GLU A 62 21.03 -12.67 10.95
CA GLU A 62 21.06 -11.27 11.34
C GLU A 62 21.80 -10.36 10.35
N ARG A 63 22.64 -10.94 9.47
CA ARG A 63 23.38 -10.22 8.42
C ARG A 63 22.79 -10.39 7.03
N THR A 64 21.59 -10.98 6.95
CA THR A 64 20.95 -11.34 5.69
C THR A 64 19.58 -10.66 5.59
N ALA A 65 19.24 -10.15 4.41
CA ALA A 65 17.97 -9.51 4.12
C ALA A 65 17.34 -10.11 2.87
N ASP A 66 16.07 -10.46 2.98
CA ASP A 66 15.16 -10.91 1.94
C ASP A 66 13.85 -10.11 2.02
N GLY A 67 12.99 -10.23 1.01
CA GLY A 67 11.70 -9.53 0.98
C GLY A 67 11.77 -8.00 0.87
N PHE A 68 12.96 -7.37 0.90
CA PHE A 68 13.13 -5.91 0.96
C PHE A 68 12.51 -5.17 -0.24
N VAL A 69 12.37 -5.81 -1.40
CA VAL A 69 11.66 -5.24 -2.58
C VAL A 69 10.17 -4.99 -2.28
N HIS A 70 9.54 -5.77 -1.39
CA HIS A 70 8.15 -5.54 -0.96
C HIS A 70 8.00 -4.18 -0.26
N TRP A 71 9.01 -3.81 0.53
CA TRP A 71 9.07 -2.62 1.38
C TRP A 71 9.60 -1.36 0.67
N LEU A 72 9.80 -1.41 -0.65
CA LEU A 72 10.17 -0.21 -1.43
C LEU A 72 9.13 0.91 -1.25
N GLY A 73 9.61 2.12 -0.97
CA GLY A 73 8.77 3.26 -0.64
C GLY A 73 8.30 3.33 0.82
N ASP A 74 8.67 2.35 1.66
CA ASP A 74 8.51 2.41 3.11
C ASP A 74 9.76 3.02 3.76
N SER A 75 9.57 3.85 4.79
CA SER A 75 10.65 4.48 5.56
C SER A 75 11.12 3.64 6.75
N THR A 76 10.42 2.55 7.07
CA THR A 76 10.74 1.63 8.17
C THR A 76 12.10 0.97 7.94
N PRO A 77 13.09 1.14 8.85
CA PRO A 77 14.41 0.55 8.68
C PRO A 77 14.38 -0.98 8.83
N ILE A 78 14.98 -1.68 7.85
CA ILE A 78 15.28 -3.10 7.91
C ILE A 78 16.65 -3.27 8.58
N LEU A 79 16.71 -4.00 9.70
CA LEU A 79 17.96 -4.23 10.43
C LEU A 79 18.79 -5.32 9.75
N VAL A 80 20.03 -5.00 9.39
CA VAL A 80 21.03 -5.94 8.84
C VAL A 80 22.36 -5.71 9.53
N GLY A 81 22.89 -6.74 10.20
CA GLY A 81 24.11 -6.65 11.01
C GLY A 81 24.01 -5.67 12.19
N GLY A 82 22.79 -5.39 12.67
CA GLY A 82 22.51 -4.37 13.69
C GLY A 82 22.39 -2.93 13.17
N ILE A 83 22.53 -2.71 11.86
CA ILE A 83 22.41 -1.40 11.21
C ILE A 83 21.06 -1.31 10.48
N GLY A 84 20.35 -0.20 10.63
CA GLY A 84 19.09 0.04 9.90
C GLY A 84 19.34 0.55 8.48
N TYR A 85 18.77 -0.15 7.49
CA TYR A 85 18.79 0.22 6.07
C TYR A 85 17.37 0.46 5.56
N THR A 86 17.19 1.40 4.62
CA THR A 86 15.94 1.48 3.85
C THR A 86 15.89 0.35 2.82
N ALA A 87 14.69 -0.05 2.42
CA ALA A 87 14.48 -1.01 1.33
C ALA A 87 15.22 -0.61 0.05
N SER A 88 15.20 0.68 -0.30
CA SER A 88 15.89 1.24 -1.45
C SER A 88 17.42 1.13 -1.34
N ALA A 89 18.00 1.30 -0.14
CA ALA A 89 19.44 1.16 0.07
C ALA A 89 19.90 -0.31 -0.02
N LEU A 90 19.06 -1.26 0.40
CA LEU A 90 19.32 -2.70 0.20
C LEU A 90 19.21 -3.08 -1.28
N LEU A 91 18.18 -2.58 -1.98
CA LEU A 91 18.04 -2.80 -3.43
C LEU A 91 19.20 -2.19 -4.22
N ALA A 92 19.67 -0.99 -3.86
CA ALA A 92 20.85 -0.38 -4.48
C ALA A 92 22.07 -1.30 -4.39
N ARG A 93 22.38 -1.82 -3.19
CA ARG A 93 23.48 -2.77 -2.96
C ARG A 93 23.30 -4.10 -3.72
N PHE A 94 22.05 -4.56 -3.85
CA PHE A 94 21.72 -5.76 -4.62
C PHE A 94 21.94 -5.55 -6.12
N LEU A 95 21.42 -4.45 -6.69
CA LEU A 95 21.59 -4.08 -8.10
C LEU A 95 23.08 -3.84 -8.44
N ASP A 96 23.82 -3.16 -7.58
CA ASP A 96 25.27 -2.96 -7.68
C ASP A 96 26.04 -4.29 -7.70
N ALA A 97 25.71 -5.24 -6.82
CA ALA A 97 26.28 -6.59 -6.86
C ALA A 97 25.91 -7.36 -8.14
N MET A 98 24.68 -7.20 -8.64
CA MET A 98 24.22 -7.77 -9.91
C MET A 98 24.98 -7.20 -11.12
N ILE A 99 25.16 -5.87 -11.19
CA ILE A 99 25.92 -5.19 -12.24
C ILE A 99 27.38 -5.65 -12.21
N ARG A 100 28.04 -5.66 -11.03
CA ARG A 100 29.39 -6.22 -10.89
C ARG A 100 29.49 -7.67 -11.35
N THR A 101 28.49 -8.50 -11.08
CA THR A 101 28.48 -9.91 -11.50
C THR A 101 28.39 -10.03 -13.03
N ALA A 102 27.55 -9.23 -13.69
CA ALA A 102 27.49 -9.17 -15.15
C ALA A 102 28.83 -8.68 -15.75
N THR A 103 29.39 -7.58 -15.21
CA THR A 103 30.70 -7.03 -15.62
C THR A 103 31.82 -8.06 -15.49
N ALA A 104 31.86 -8.81 -14.39
CA ALA A 104 32.87 -9.86 -14.16
C ALA A 104 32.74 -11.03 -15.14
N GLN A 105 31.52 -11.39 -15.55
CA GLN A 105 31.29 -12.45 -16.54
C GLN A 105 31.60 -12.01 -17.98
N ARG A 106 31.43 -10.73 -18.30
CA ARG A 106 31.61 -10.18 -19.66
C ARG A 106 32.99 -9.54 -19.88
N GLY A 107 33.72 -9.24 -18.81
CA GLY A 107 35.06 -8.62 -18.84
C GLY A 107 35.07 -7.11 -18.99
N GLU A 108 33.93 -6.48 -19.26
CA GLU A 108 33.74 -5.03 -19.40
C GLU A 108 32.36 -4.63 -18.83
N PRO A 109 32.13 -3.38 -18.42
CA PRO A 109 30.83 -2.94 -17.92
C PRO A 109 29.78 -2.82 -19.04
N PRO A 110 28.48 -2.94 -18.74
CA PRO A 110 27.42 -2.68 -19.71
C PRO A 110 27.38 -1.20 -20.11
N GLU A 111 26.87 -0.92 -21.32
CA GLU A 111 26.66 0.47 -21.78
C GLU A 111 25.45 1.15 -21.14
N LEU A 112 24.39 0.37 -20.89
CA LEU A 112 23.15 0.83 -20.28
C LEU A 112 22.54 -0.34 -19.48
N VAL A 113 22.02 -0.04 -18.29
CA VAL A 113 21.20 -0.95 -17.50
C VAL A 113 19.76 -0.48 -17.48
N VAL A 114 18.82 -1.35 -17.86
CA VAL A 114 17.39 -1.15 -17.63
C VAL A 114 16.95 -2.02 -16.46
N VAL A 115 16.32 -1.41 -15.46
CA VAL A 115 15.70 -2.08 -14.31
C VAL A 115 14.18 -1.98 -14.43
N THR A 116 13.46 -3.09 -14.41
CA THR A 116 12.00 -3.09 -14.58
C THR A 116 11.22 -3.13 -13.27
N SER A 117 10.11 -2.39 -13.22
CA SER A 117 9.06 -2.58 -12.20
C SER A 117 7.67 -2.73 -12.81
N PRO A 118 6.71 -3.39 -12.14
CA PRO A 118 5.30 -3.31 -12.47
C PRO A 118 4.82 -1.86 -12.64
N ALA A 119 4.09 -1.59 -13.73
CA ALA A 119 3.50 -0.28 -13.98
C ALA A 119 2.40 0.07 -12.96
N THR A 120 1.76 -0.97 -12.40
CA THR A 120 0.71 -0.89 -11.38
C THR A 120 1.23 -0.64 -9.96
N TRP A 121 2.54 -0.58 -9.74
CA TRP A 121 3.11 -0.22 -8.44
C TRP A 121 2.70 1.20 -8.03
N PRO A 122 2.26 1.43 -6.78
CA PRO A 122 1.99 2.77 -6.27
C PRO A 122 3.20 3.69 -6.39
N ALA A 123 2.98 4.99 -6.59
CA ALA A 123 4.04 5.99 -6.79
C ALA A 123 5.18 5.88 -5.76
N ARG A 124 4.88 5.71 -4.46
CA ARG A 124 5.90 5.51 -3.40
C ARG A 124 6.88 4.37 -3.69
N ARG A 125 6.41 3.27 -4.31
CA ARG A 125 7.23 2.09 -4.62
C ARG A 125 8.08 2.31 -5.88
N GLN A 126 7.55 3.06 -6.85
CA GLN A 126 8.30 3.55 -8.02
C GLN A 126 9.38 4.57 -7.60
N GLU A 127 9.05 5.51 -6.71
CA GLU A 127 10.00 6.43 -6.04
C GLU A 127 11.08 5.65 -5.28
N GLY A 128 10.71 4.57 -4.58
CA GLY A 128 11.67 3.69 -3.90
C GLY A 128 12.67 3.02 -4.84
N LEU A 129 12.22 2.57 -6.03
CA LEU A 129 13.12 2.06 -7.07
C LEU A 129 14.01 3.17 -7.64
N ALA A 130 13.46 4.37 -7.87
CA ALA A 130 14.24 5.51 -8.36
C ALA A 130 15.33 5.95 -7.36
N ASP A 131 15.02 5.97 -6.05
CA ASP A 131 15.98 6.20 -4.97
C ASP A 131 17.04 5.09 -4.89
N ALA A 132 16.66 3.82 -5.12
CA ALA A 132 17.62 2.72 -5.20
C ALA A 132 18.60 2.88 -6.37
N ILE A 133 18.11 3.32 -7.53
CA ILE A 133 18.93 3.59 -8.73
C ILE A 133 19.84 4.81 -8.50
N ALA A 134 19.33 5.89 -7.91
CA ALA A 134 20.09 7.11 -7.63
C ALA A 134 21.23 6.91 -6.60
N ARG A 135 21.21 5.80 -5.83
CA ARG A 135 22.25 5.41 -4.87
C ARG A 135 23.35 4.53 -5.47
N LEU A 136 23.29 4.18 -6.76
CA LEU A 136 24.28 3.32 -7.39
C LEU A 136 25.58 4.08 -7.68
N GLU A 137 26.67 3.68 -7.03
CA GLU A 137 28.02 4.22 -7.27
C GLU A 137 28.66 3.57 -8.51
N THR A 138 28.01 3.73 -9.67
CA THR A 138 28.43 3.16 -10.96
C THR A 138 28.57 4.22 -12.04
N THR A 139 29.50 4.00 -12.98
CA THR A 139 29.65 4.85 -14.18
C THR A 139 28.72 4.44 -15.32
N THR A 140 28.15 3.25 -15.29
CA THR A 140 27.15 2.81 -16.29
C THR A 140 25.81 3.51 -16.02
N PRO A 141 25.18 4.18 -17.00
CA PRO A 141 23.81 4.66 -16.89
C PRO A 141 22.82 3.55 -16.48
N VAL A 142 21.98 3.83 -15.50
CA VAL A 142 20.91 2.92 -15.03
C VAL A 142 19.57 3.65 -15.09
N VAL A 143 18.57 3.05 -15.74
CA VAL A 143 17.25 3.65 -15.92
C VAL A 143 16.13 2.68 -15.51
N ALA A 144 15.05 3.23 -14.95
CA ALA A 144 13.83 2.48 -14.70
C ALA A 144 12.96 2.41 -15.98
N ARG A 145 12.32 1.26 -16.21
CA ARG A 145 11.26 1.05 -17.21
C ARG A 145 10.15 0.19 -16.61
N SER A 146 9.00 0.12 -17.26
CA SER A 146 7.96 -0.81 -16.83
C SER A 146 8.20 -2.24 -17.34
N SER A 147 7.75 -3.22 -16.56
CA SER A 147 7.50 -4.61 -16.99
C SER A 147 6.74 -4.68 -18.32
N THR A 148 5.74 -3.81 -18.48
CA THR A 148 4.88 -3.73 -19.66
C THR A 148 5.65 -3.30 -20.90
N GLU A 149 6.49 -2.26 -20.83
CA GLU A 149 7.36 -1.85 -21.95
C GLU A 149 8.38 -2.94 -22.31
N ALA A 150 8.95 -3.63 -21.30
CA ALA A 150 9.87 -4.74 -21.53
C ALA A 150 9.19 -5.89 -22.30
N MET A 151 7.96 -6.25 -21.91
CA MET A 151 7.18 -7.26 -22.64
C MET A 151 6.77 -6.81 -24.04
N ALA A 152 6.46 -5.52 -24.24
CA ALA A 152 6.22 -4.97 -25.57
C ALA A 152 7.46 -5.12 -26.48
N ALA A 153 8.65 -4.82 -25.97
CA ALA A 153 9.91 -5.00 -26.68
C ALA A 153 10.18 -6.48 -27.02
N LEU A 154 9.96 -7.40 -26.07
CA LEU A 154 10.16 -8.82 -26.29
C LEU A 154 9.15 -9.42 -27.29
N PHE A 155 7.85 -9.11 -27.16
CA PHE A 155 6.83 -9.58 -28.09
C PHE A 155 7.08 -9.05 -29.51
N SER A 156 7.57 -7.81 -29.66
CA SER A 156 7.98 -7.24 -30.95
C SER A 156 9.07 -8.03 -31.67
N GLN A 157 9.91 -8.78 -30.94
CA GLN A 157 10.97 -9.61 -31.51
C GLN A 157 10.59 -11.09 -31.64
N THR A 158 9.81 -11.61 -30.68
CA THR A 158 9.57 -13.06 -30.52
C THR A 158 8.20 -13.52 -31.00
N THR A 159 7.22 -12.61 -31.15
CA THR A 159 5.85 -12.95 -31.52
C THR A 159 5.55 -12.45 -32.95
N PRO A 160 5.18 -13.33 -33.89
CA PRO A 160 4.82 -12.91 -35.24
C PRO A 160 3.63 -11.94 -35.25
N VAL A 161 3.84 -10.76 -35.85
CA VAL A 161 2.83 -9.69 -36.03
C VAL A 161 1.75 -10.05 -37.07
N ALA A 162 1.90 -11.18 -37.76
CA ALA A 162 1.31 -11.49 -39.06
C ALA A 162 -0.23 -11.40 -39.18
N ASP A 163 -0.97 -11.57 -38.08
CA ASP A 163 -2.44 -11.61 -38.11
C ASP A 163 -3.12 -10.30 -37.62
N GLY A 164 -2.34 -9.28 -37.24
CA GLY A 164 -2.88 -8.05 -36.61
C GLY A 164 -3.55 -8.28 -35.25
N ARG A 165 -3.39 -9.48 -34.68
CA ARG A 165 -3.98 -9.91 -33.40
C ARG A 165 -3.17 -9.38 -32.22
N GLY A 166 -3.84 -8.71 -31.30
CA GLY A 166 -3.26 -8.24 -30.04
C GLY A 166 -2.77 -9.38 -29.13
N ALA A 167 -2.00 -9.00 -28.12
CA ALA A 167 -1.52 -9.89 -27.06
C ALA A 167 -1.94 -9.37 -25.69
N ALA A 168 -1.91 -10.22 -24.67
CA ALA A 168 -2.11 -9.82 -23.28
C ALA A 168 -1.14 -10.56 -22.36
N THR A 169 -0.76 -9.91 -21.26
CA THR A 169 -0.02 -10.52 -20.15
C THR A 169 -0.93 -10.67 -18.93
N TYR A 170 -0.74 -11.76 -18.19
CA TYR A 170 -1.32 -11.99 -16.87
C TYR A 170 -0.17 -12.39 -15.94
N GLN A 171 0.17 -11.56 -14.96
CA GLN A 171 1.27 -11.78 -14.03
C GLN A 171 0.73 -11.88 -12.60
N LEU A 172 0.77 -13.09 -12.03
CA LEU A 172 0.41 -13.34 -10.64
C LEU A 172 1.68 -13.58 -9.81
N GLY A 173 2.23 -12.48 -9.30
CA GLY A 173 3.44 -12.46 -8.48
C GLY A 173 3.15 -12.71 -6.99
N SER A 174 4.23 -12.80 -6.22
CA SER A 174 4.16 -13.11 -4.79
C SER A 174 3.45 -12.05 -3.95
N HIS A 175 3.53 -10.77 -4.35
CA HIS A 175 2.91 -9.65 -3.63
C HIS A 175 2.21 -8.62 -4.55
N TRP A 176 1.91 -8.98 -5.80
CA TRP A 176 1.15 -8.15 -6.72
C TRP A 176 0.53 -8.98 -7.84
N PHE A 177 -0.60 -8.49 -8.36
CA PHE A 177 -1.16 -8.92 -9.63
C PHE A 177 -1.10 -7.76 -10.63
N GLU A 178 -0.60 -8.03 -11.83
CA GLU A 178 -0.61 -7.10 -12.97
C GLU A 178 -1.06 -7.81 -14.25
N ALA A 179 -1.81 -7.11 -15.09
CA ALA A 179 -2.15 -7.52 -16.44
C ALA A 179 -2.08 -6.33 -17.39
N ALA A 180 -1.53 -6.55 -18.59
CA ALA A 180 -1.45 -5.54 -19.64
C ALA A 180 -1.97 -6.11 -20.96
N VAL A 181 -2.43 -5.22 -21.84
CA VAL A 181 -2.94 -5.57 -23.17
C VAL A 181 -2.12 -4.81 -24.20
N PHE A 182 -1.85 -5.45 -25.34
CA PHE A 182 -0.97 -4.97 -26.39
C PHE A 182 -1.65 -5.11 -27.75
N THR A 183 -1.47 -4.13 -28.63
CA THR A 183 -1.85 -4.24 -30.04
C THR A 183 -0.64 -4.48 -30.93
N ALA A 184 -0.86 -5.20 -32.03
CA ALA A 184 0.15 -5.48 -33.03
C ALA A 184 0.19 -4.35 -34.07
N THR A 185 1.36 -3.73 -34.25
CA THR A 185 1.59 -2.64 -35.22
C THR A 185 2.71 -3.03 -36.19
N ALA A 186 2.89 -2.26 -37.26
CA ALA A 186 4.02 -2.43 -38.18
C ALA A 186 5.41 -2.30 -37.49
N GLY A 187 5.49 -1.61 -36.34
CA GLY A 187 6.70 -1.50 -35.53
C GLY A 187 6.86 -2.55 -34.43
N GLY A 188 5.96 -3.55 -34.38
CA GLY A 188 5.87 -4.54 -33.30
C GLY A 188 4.69 -4.28 -32.35
N TYR A 189 4.76 -4.86 -31.15
CA TYR A 189 3.72 -4.74 -30.14
C TYR A 189 3.86 -3.44 -29.33
N VAL A 190 2.73 -2.75 -29.09
CA VAL A 190 2.66 -1.58 -28.21
C VAL A 190 1.56 -1.77 -27.16
N PRO A 191 1.73 -1.28 -25.91
CA PRO A 191 0.69 -1.34 -24.89
C PRO A 191 -0.55 -0.54 -25.29
N VAL A 192 -1.74 -1.02 -24.89
CA VAL A 192 -3.04 -0.35 -25.10
C VAL A 192 -3.68 -0.04 -23.75
N GLY A 193 -3.89 1.25 -23.51
CA GLY A 193 -4.36 1.76 -22.22
C GLY A 193 -3.30 1.60 -21.13
N SER A 194 -3.72 1.79 -19.88
CA SER A 194 -2.87 1.56 -18.71
C SER A 194 -2.94 0.08 -18.29
N PRO A 195 -1.82 -0.54 -17.88
CA PRO A 195 -1.83 -1.82 -17.18
C PRO A 195 -2.75 -1.77 -15.95
N VAL A 196 -3.42 -2.89 -15.69
CA VAL A 196 -4.38 -3.04 -14.59
C VAL A 196 -3.81 -4.01 -13.55
N GLY A 197 -4.12 -3.77 -12.29
CA GLY A 197 -3.62 -4.61 -11.20
C GLY A 197 -4.56 -4.65 -10.03
N LEU A 198 -4.28 -5.55 -9.09
CA LEU A 198 -4.98 -5.69 -7.82
C LEU A 198 -3.95 -5.72 -6.70
N ALA A 199 -4.06 -4.80 -5.75
CA ALA A 199 -3.21 -4.79 -4.56
C ALA A 199 -3.45 -6.04 -3.69
N ASP A 200 -4.71 -6.48 -3.64
CA ASP A 200 -5.22 -7.55 -2.79
C ASP A 200 -5.28 -8.92 -3.49
N VAL A 201 -4.51 -9.12 -4.57
CA VAL A 201 -4.36 -10.44 -5.22
C VAL A 201 -2.88 -10.71 -5.47
N SER A 202 -2.35 -11.75 -4.83
CA SER A 202 -0.96 -12.21 -4.95
C SER A 202 -0.80 -13.60 -4.35
N THR A 203 0.26 -14.34 -4.67
CA THR A 203 0.40 -15.71 -4.12
C THR A 203 0.59 -15.72 -2.61
N SER A 204 1.23 -14.71 -2.00
CA SER A 204 1.31 -14.64 -0.53
C SER A 204 -0.06 -14.53 0.14
N MET A 205 -1.03 -13.91 -0.52
CA MET A 205 -2.41 -13.84 -0.01
C MET A 205 -3.17 -15.16 -0.21
N LEU A 206 -2.81 -15.94 -1.23
CA LEU A 206 -3.30 -17.31 -1.37
C LEU A 206 -2.72 -18.22 -0.27
N ASP A 207 -1.45 -18.01 0.09
CA ASP A 207 -0.79 -18.69 1.20
C ASP A 207 -1.40 -18.29 2.55
N ASP A 208 -1.73 -17.00 2.76
CA ASP A 208 -2.43 -16.50 3.96
C ASP A 208 -3.84 -17.10 4.11
N LEU A 209 -4.58 -17.30 3.00
CA LEU A 209 -5.85 -18.01 3.01
C LEU A 209 -5.67 -19.49 3.43
N LEU A 210 -4.69 -20.18 2.82
CA LEU A 210 -4.38 -21.57 3.16
C LEU A 210 -3.94 -21.71 4.62
N TYR A 211 -3.11 -20.79 5.11
CA TYR A 211 -2.71 -20.67 6.51
C TYR A 211 -3.93 -20.57 7.44
N ALA A 212 -4.86 -19.66 7.15
CA ALA A 212 -6.04 -19.47 7.97
C ALA A 212 -6.95 -20.72 7.98
N HIS A 213 -7.04 -21.41 6.84
CA HIS A 213 -7.77 -22.66 6.71
C HIS A 213 -7.16 -23.78 7.57
N VAL A 214 -5.87 -24.12 7.39
CA VAL A 214 -5.23 -25.22 8.13
C VAL A 214 -5.06 -24.93 9.62
N ALA A 215 -4.82 -23.67 10.01
CA ALA A 215 -4.83 -23.27 11.41
C ALA A 215 -6.22 -23.45 12.06
N GLY A 216 -7.30 -23.23 11.29
CA GLY A 216 -8.67 -23.49 11.75
C GLY A 216 -8.98 -24.98 11.98
N LEU A 217 -8.32 -25.89 11.25
CA LEU A 217 -8.56 -27.34 11.34
C LEU A 217 -7.96 -27.98 12.60
N VAL A 218 -6.96 -27.36 13.24
CA VAL A 218 -6.29 -27.89 14.46
C VAL A 218 -6.89 -27.37 15.78
N GLY A 219 -8.07 -26.74 15.74
CA GLY A 219 -8.85 -26.36 16.93
C GLY A 219 -8.10 -25.43 17.89
N ASP A 220 -8.16 -25.70 19.20
CA ASP A 220 -7.55 -24.89 20.26
C ASP A 220 -6.02 -24.70 20.09
N ALA A 221 -5.32 -25.64 19.44
CA ALA A 221 -3.91 -25.48 19.13
C ALA A 221 -3.66 -24.40 18.07
N GLY A 222 -4.60 -24.23 17.13
CA GLY A 222 -4.63 -23.20 16.11
C GLY A 222 -4.94 -21.79 16.64
N GLU A 223 -5.51 -21.68 17.85
CA GLU A 223 -5.78 -20.38 18.49
C GLU A 223 -4.48 -19.54 18.64
N ARG A 224 -3.36 -20.22 18.92
CA ARG A 224 -2.02 -19.61 19.03
C ARG A 224 -1.47 -19.10 17.69
N LEU A 225 -2.00 -19.60 16.58
CA LEU A 225 -1.60 -19.26 15.21
C LEU A 225 -2.48 -18.16 14.61
N ARG A 226 -3.58 -17.74 15.26
CA ARG A 226 -4.51 -16.70 14.76
C ARG A 226 -3.89 -15.34 14.50
N GLY A 227 -2.71 -15.04 15.04
CA GLY A 227 -1.95 -13.83 14.72
C GLY A 227 -1.42 -13.78 13.28
N GLY A 228 -1.49 -14.88 12.53
CA GLY A 228 -1.00 -14.97 11.15
C GLY A 228 0.51 -15.25 11.05
N PRO A 229 1.04 -15.42 9.83
CA PRO A 229 2.42 -15.86 9.61
C PRO A 229 3.52 -14.98 10.22
N ARG A 230 3.21 -13.73 10.55
CA ARG A 230 4.17 -12.74 11.08
C ARG A 230 4.13 -12.56 12.60
N ALA A 231 3.16 -13.15 13.30
CA ALA A 231 2.96 -12.90 14.74
C ALA A 231 3.84 -13.76 15.66
N SER A 232 4.36 -14.88 15.19
CA SER A 232 5.21 -15.79 15.98
C SER A 232 6.12 -16.62 15.10
N ALA A 233 7.17 -17.22 15.69
CA ALA A 233 8.03 -18.17 14.98
C ALA A 233 7.25 -19.40 14.47
N ASP A 234 6.19 -19.80 15.16
CA ASP A 234 5.31 -20.91 14.78
C ASP A 234 4.43 -20.53 13.59
N GLY A 235 3.89 -19.31 13.61
CA GLY A 235 3.20 -18.73 12.44
C GLY A 235 4.13 -18.64 11.23
N ALA A 236 5.38 -18.22 11.41
CA ALA A 236 6.34 -18.16 10.30
C ALA A 236 6.65 -19.55 9.71
N ARG A 237 6.79 -20.59 10.56
CA ARG A 237 6.98 -21.97 10.09
C ARG A 237 5.75 -22.49 9.33
N LEU A 238 4.54 -22.23 9.82
CA LEU A 238 3.33 -22.64 9.11
C LEU A 238 3.13 -21.85 7.81
N GLY A 239 3.43 -20.56 7.77
CA GLY A 239 3.37 -19.75 6.55
C GLY A 239 4.29 -20.29 5.46
N ALA A 240 5.53 -20.68 5.82
CA ALA A 240 6.45 -21.35 4.91
C ALA A 240 5.90 -22.70 4.40
N ALA A 241 5.35 -23.54 5.30
CA ALA A 241 4.73 -24.81 4.94
C ALA A 241 3.49 -24.64 4.03
N CYS A 242 2.74 -23.54 4.16
CA CYS A 242 1.62 -23.23 3.27
C CYS A 242 2.10 -22.82 1.86
N ALA A 243 3.17 -22.02 1.76
CA ALA A 243 3.76 -21.65 0.48
C ALA A 243 4.37 -22.86 -0.25
N GLU A 244 5.02 -23.78 0.48
CA GLU A 244 5.50 -25.07 -0.05
C GLU A 244 4.34 -25.95 -0.50
N ALA A 245 3.29 -26.08 0.32
CA ALA A 245 2.10 -26.87 -0.03
C ALA A 245 1.37 -26.32 -1.26
N ARG A 246 1.27 -24.99 -1.44
CA ARG A 246 0.78 -24.39 -2.70
C ARG A 246 1.58 -24.91 -3.89
N GLU A 247 2.92 -24.87 -3.82
CA GLU A 247 3.79 -25.28 -4.93
C GLU A 247 3.58 -26.76 -5.27
N VAL A 248 3.57 -27.64 -4.27
CA VAL A 248 3.22 -29.05 -4.43
C VAL A 248 1.85 -29.21 -5.09
N LEU A 249 0.82 -28.47 -4.63
CA LEU A 249 -0.54 -28.53 -5.17
C LEU A 249 -0.66 -28.03 -6.63
N THR A 250 0.35 -27.36 -7.20
CA THR A 250 0.35 -27.03 -8.64
C THR A 250 0.59 -28.26 -9.53
N GLU A 251 1.35 -29.26 -9.04
CA GLU A 251 1.71 -30.48 -9.78
C GLU A 251 0.94 -31.69 -9.25
N GLU A 252 0.87 -31.85 -7.92
CA GLU A 252 0.20 -32.94 -7.21
C GLU A 252 -1.23 -32.60 -6.75
N THR A 253 -2.05 -33.63 -6.50
CA THR A 253 -3.46 -33.47 -6.09
C THR A 253 -3.66 -33.29 -4.59
N PHE A 254 -2.63 -33.54 -3.78
CA PHE A 254 -2.63 -33.35 -2.33
C PHE A 254 -1.27 -32.85 -1.86
N ALA A 255 -1.24 -32.12 -0.75
CA ALA A 255 -0.02 -31.73 -0.04
C ALA A 255 -0.22 -31.85 1.48
N ASP A 256 0.86 -32.21 2.18
CA ASP A 256 0.88 -32.35 3.64
C ASP A 256 1.43 -31.06 4.26
N VAL A 257 0.61 -30.37 5.06
CA VAL A 257 0.99 -29.13 5.75
C VAL A 257 1.38 -29.43 7.20
N ALA A 258 2.62 -29.13 7.57
CA ALA A 258 3.12 -29.25 8.93
C ALA A 258 2.67 -28.07 9.80
N VAL A 259 1.70 -28.30 10.70
CA VAL A 259 1.12 -27.31 11.61
C VAL A 259 1.75 -27.42 13.00
N PRO A 260 2.49 -26.41 13.50
CA PRO A 260 3.03 -26.41 14.85
C PRO A 260 1.90 -26.29 15.88
N THR A 261 1.84 -27.21 16.84
CA THR A 261 0.79 -27.28 17.87
C THR A 261 1.36 -27.16 19.29
N GLY A 262 2.44 -26.39 19.44
CA GLY A 262 3.29 -26.31 20.65
C GLY A 262 4.51 -27.20 20.48
N ASP A 263 4.78 -28.08 21.45
CA ASP A 263 5.93 -29.00 21.43
C ASP A 263 5.81 -30.13 20.39
N THR A 264 4.70 -30.18 19.65
CA THR A 264 4.40 -31.19 18.63
C THR A 264 4.05 -30.52 17.30
N THR A 265 4.11 -31.30 16.22
CA THR A 265 3.68 -30.87 14.88
C THR A 265 2.59 -31.82 14.40
N THR A 266 1.45 -31.27 14.01
CA THR A 266 0.32 -31.98 13.43
C THR A 266 0.38 -31.84 11.92
N VAL A 267 0.27 -32.94 11.18
CA VAL A 267 0.21 -32.89 9.70
C VAL A 267 -1.24 -32.79 9.27
N VAL A 268 -1.55 -31.80 8.45
CA VAL A 268 -2.87 -31.58 7.83
C VAL A 268 -2.74 -31.79 6.33
N GLN A 269 -3.37 -32.85 5.81
CA GLN A 269 -3.41 -33.09 4.37
C GLN A 269 -4.46 -32.18 3.72
N VAL A 270 -4.07 -31.45 2.68
CA VAL A 270 -4.91 -30.53 1.91
C VAL A 270 -5.03 -31.04 0.48
N SER A 271 -6.23 -31.04 -0.10
CA SER A 271 -6.43 -31.39 -1.51
C SER A 271 -6.33 -30.17 -2.43
N ARG A 272 -6.02 -30.40 -3.71
CA ARG A 272 -6.06 -29.34 -4.74
C ARG A 272 -7.46 -28.75 -4.86
N ASP A 273 -8.51 -29.55 -4.77
CA ASP A 273 -9.89 -29.07 -4.92
C ASP A 273 -10.29 -28.15 -3.74
N ASP A 274 -9.85 -28.44 -2.52
CA ASP A 274 -10.08 -27.58 -1.35
C ASP A 274 -9.30 -26.26 -1.48
N TYR A 275 -8.02 -26.33 -1.86
CA TYR A 275 -7.19 -25.15 -2.12
C TYR A 275 -7.74 -24.28 -3.25
N GLU A 276 -8.09 -24.88 -4.40
CA GLU A 276 -8.68 -24.16 -5.53
C GLU A 276 -10.04 -23.55 -5.17
N SER A 277 -10.86 -24.22 -4.34
CA SER A 277 -12.12 -23.66 -3.84
C SER A 277 -11.91 -22.46 -2.91
N LEU A 278 -10.87 -22.52 -2.06
CA LEU A 278 -10.49 -21.47 -1.12
C LEU A 278 -9.95 -20.21 -1.83
N VAL A 279 -9.11 -20.38 -2.87
CA VAL A 279 -8.46 -19.26 -3.57
C VAL A 279 -9.24 -18.71 -4.76
N ARG A 280 -10.25 -19.45 -5.25
CA ARG A 280 -11.08 -19.06 -6.40
C ARG A 280 -11.59 -17.63 -6.37
N PRO A 281 -12.11 -17.05 -5.27
CA PRO A 281 -12.63 -15.68 -5.29
C PRO A 281 -11.61 -14.64 -5.77
N LEU A 282 -10.36 -14.74 -5.30
CA LEU A 282 -9.28 -13.83 -5.68
C LEU A 282 -8.83 -14.04 -7.15
N LEU A 283 -8.78 -15.30 -7.59
CA LEU A 283 -8.41 -15.63 -8.98
C LEU A 283 -9.52 -15.29 -9.99
N ASP A 284 -10.79 -15.43 -9.62
CA ASP A 284 -11.91 -14.97 -10.43
C ASP A 284 -11.87 -13.44 -10.59
N ASP A 285 -11.45 -12.69 -9.56
CA ASP A 285 -11.34 -11.22 -9.63
C ASP A 285 -10.18 -10.75 -10.52
N SER A 286 -8.99 -11.36 -10.43
CA SER A 286 -7.86 -11.04 -11.32
C SER A 286 -8.17 -11.33 -12.79
N VAL A 287 -8.81 -12.48 -13.08
CA VAL A 287 -9.26 -12.81 -14.44
C VAL A 287 -10.35 -11.85 -14.93
N ARG A 288 -11.32 -11.49 -14.07
CA ARG A 288 -12.35 -10.47 -14.39
C ARG A 288 -11.78 -9.07 -14.60
N VAL A 289 -10.62 -8.74 -14.04
CA VAL A 289 -9.89 -7.48 -14.28
C VAL A 289 -9.22 -7.50 -15.66
N LEU A 290 -8.48 -8.57 -16.00
CA LEU A 290 -7.94 -8.74 -17.35
C LEU A 290 -9.07 -8.71 -18.40
N ALA A 291 -10.18 -9.41 -18.17
CA ALA A 291 -11.32 -9.43 -19.09
C ALA A 291 -12.01 -8.06 -19.26
N ARG A 292 -11.83 -7.12 -18.31
CA ARG A 292 -12.25 -5.72 -18.48
C ARG A 292 -11.24 -4.93 -19.31
N ALA A 293 -9.95 -5.08 -19.06
CA ALA A 293 -8.90 -4.43 -19.86
C ALA A 293 -8.95 -4.83 -21.34
N VAL A 294 -9.08 -6.13 -21.62
CA VAL A 294 -9.19 -6.66 -22.99
C VAL A 294 -10.43 -6.10 -23.71
N ARG A 295 -11.60 -6.06 -23.05
CA ARG A 295 -12.81 -5.47 -23.63
C ARG A 295 -12.69 -3.95 -23.84
N ALA A 296 -11.97 -3.25 -22.97
CA ALA A 296 -11.72 -1.81 -23.13
C ALA A 296 -10.76 -1.52 -24.30
N ALA A 297 -9.87 -2.46 -24.62
CA ALA A 297 -8.90 -2.38 -25.72
C ALA A 297 -9.38 -3.04 -27.04
N ALA A 298 -10.59 -3.58 -27.09
CA ALA A 298 -11.05 -4.41 -28.21
C ALA A 298 -11.17 -3.65 -29.55
N SER A 299 -11.38 -2.33 -29.49
CA SER A 299 -11.33 -1.44 -30.67
C SER A 299 -9.95 -1.38 -31.33
N ASP A 300 -8.90 -1.55 -30.53
CA ASP A 300 -7.52 -1.24 -30.92
C ASP A 300 -6.67 -2.50 -31.13
N THR A 301 -7.12 -3.65 -30.62
CA THR A 301 -6.34 -4.91 -30.52
C THR A 301 -6.85 -6.06 -31.38
N GLY A 302 -8.04 -5.94 -31.97
CA GLY A 302 -8.70 -7.05 -32.66
C GLY A 302 -8.96 -8.25 -31.73
N ALA A 303 -8.90 -9.48 -32.26
CA ALA A 303 -9.03 -10.68 -31.45
C ALA A 303 -7.67 -11.09 -30.83
N LEU A 304 -7.60 -11.32 -29.51
CA LEU A 304 -6.36 -11.73 -28.84
C LEU A 304 -5.73 -12.98 -29.45
N GLY A 305 -4.51 -12.85 -29.99
CA GLY A 305 -3.74 -13.95 -30.56
C GLY A 305 -2.86 -14.69 -29.55
N LEU A 306 -2.47 -14.00 -28.47
CA LEU A 306 -1.64 -14.54 -27.39
C LEU A 306 -2.12 -14.01 -26.03
N LEU A 307 -2.25 -14.91 -25.06
CA LEU A 307 -2.38 -14.60 -23.64
C LEU A 307 -1.25 -15.31 -22.90
N ALA A 308 -0.27 -14.53 -22.45
CA ALA A 308 0.95 -15.01 -21.82
C ALA A 308 0.84 -14.87 -20.28
N VAL A 309 1.10 -15.96 -19.57
CA VAL A 309 0.86 -16.09 -18.12
C VAL A 309 2.20 -16.24 -17.38
N TYR A 310 2.43 -15.42 -16.35
CA TYR A 310 3.70 -15.25 -15.64
C TYR A 310 3.55 -15.26 -14.11
N GLY A 311 4.66 -15.47 -13.41
CA GLY A 311 4.77 -15.52 -11.96
C GLY A 311 4.49 -16.90 -11.35
N PRO A 312 4.79 -17.10 -10.05
CA PRO A 312 4.55 -18.37 -9.36
C PRO A 312 3.07 -18.81 -9.43
N GLY A 313 2.14 -17.86 -9.45
CA GLY A 313 0.71 -18.16 -9.55
C GLY A 313 0.26 -18.66 -10.92
N ALA A 314 1.07 -18.52 -11.98
CA ALA A 314 0.72 -19.01 -13.33
C ALA A 314 0.58 -20.54 -13.41
N ARG A 315 1.27 -21.27 -12.52
CA ARG A 315 1.26 -22.75 -12.48
C ARG A 315 0.03 -23.33 -11.77
N ILE A 316 -0.74 -22.53 -11.05
CA ILE A 316 -1.96 -22.99 -10.38
C ILE A 316 -2.98 -23.43 -11.45
N PRO A 317 -3.41 -24.70 -11.50
CA PRO A 317 -4.24 -25.21 -12.60
C PRO A 317 -5.55 -24.44 -12.78
N LEU A 318 -6.20 -24.03 -11.68
CA LEU A 318 -7.34 -23.11 -11.70
C LEU A 318 -7.12 -21.84 -12.54
N VAL A 319 -5.95 -21.20 -12.50
CA VAL A 319 -5.68 -19.97 -13.28
C VAL A 319 -5.82 -20.25 -14.78
N SER A 320 -5.22 -21.34 -15.27
CA SER A 320 -5.34 -21.72 -16.68
C SER A 320 -6.79 -22.06 -17.08
N ARG A 321 -7.56 -22.70 -16.18
CA ARG A 321 -8.99 -22.99 -16.42
C ARG A 321 -9.82 -21.71 -16.51
N LEU A 322 -9.67 -20.80 -15.55
CA LEU A 322 -10.40 -19.51 -15.53
C LEU A 322 -10.08 -18.64 -16.74
N LEU A 323 -8.80 -18.55 -17.14
CA LEU A 323 -8.40 -17.82 -18.34
C LEU A 323 -9.00 -18.47 -19.59
N GLY A 324 -9.02 -19.81 -19.70
CA GLY A 324 -9.68 -20.51 -20.80
C GLY A 324 -11.21 -20.31 -20.84
N GLU A 325 -11.87 -20.31 -19.68
CA GLU A 325 -13.30 -20.03 -19.54
C GLU A 325 -13.67 -18.58 -19.94
N HIS A 326 -12.80 -17.61 -19.61
CA HIS A 326 -13.03 -16.20 -19.91
C HIS A 326 -12.56 -15.76 -21.31
N PHE A 327 -11.64 -16.48 -21.95
CA PHE A 327 -11.07 -16.16 -23.27
C PHE A 327 -11.09 -17.36 -24.23
N PRO A 328 -12.27 -17.93 -24.55
CA PRO A 328 -12.38 -19.13 -25.39
C PRO A 328 -11.84 -18.93 -26.83
N ASP A 329 -11.83 -17.69 -27.33
CA ASP A 329 -11.38 -17.34 -28.69
C ASP A 329 -9.88 -16.94 -28.77
N VAL A 330 -9.14 -17.06 -27.66
CA VAL A 330 -7.70 -16.71 -27.65
C VAL A 330 -6.92 -17.65 -28.56
N GLY A 331 -6.05 -17.08 -29.41
CA GLY A 331 -5.26 -17.89 -30.36
C GLY A 331 -4.34 -18.89 -29.65
N ARG A 332 -3.63 -18.44 -28.61
CA ARG A 332 -2.76 -19.24 -27.75
C ARG A 332 -2.80 -18.72 -26.32
N LEU A 333 -2.95 -19.64 -25.36
CA LEU A 333 -2.71 -19.39 -23.94
C LEU A 333 -1.41 -20.11 -23.55
N GLU A 334 -0.42 -19.37 -23.09
CA GLU A 334 0.93 -19.89 -22.85
C GLU A 334 1.40 -19.49 -21.45
N ILE A 335 1.80 -20.47 -20.62
CA ILE A 335 2.59 -20.21 -19.41
C ILE A 335 4.03 -19.96 -19.85
N ARG A 336 4.62 -18.85 -19.42
CA ARG A 336 5.91 -18.35 -19.91
C ARG A 336 6.91 -18.24 -18.76
N HIS A 337 8.18 -18.00 -19.08
CA HIS A 337 9.25 -17.96 -18.07
C HIS A 337 9.48 -16.53 -17.57
N ASP A 338 9.54 -16.31 -16.25
CA ASP A 338 9.72 -14.97 -15.66
C ASP A 338 11.04 -14.26 -16.04
N GLY A 339 12.00 -15.02 -16.60
CA GLY A 339 13.19 -14.45 -17.25
C GLY A 339 12.89 -13.57 -18.47
N GLU A 340 11.70 -13.70 -19.08
CA GLU A 340 11.27 -12.88 -20.23
C GLU A 340 11.21 -11.39 -19.91
N PHE A 341 10.87 -10.99 -18.67
CA PHE A 341 10.92 -9.57 -18.28
C PHE A 341 12.34 -9.00 -18.36
N ALA A 342 13.36 -9.77 -17.96
CA ALA A 342 14.75 -9.35 -18.08
C ALA A 342 15.23 -9.34 -19.54
N LEU A 343 14.82 -10.33 -20.36
CA LEU A 343 15.10 -10.33 -21.81
C LEU A 343 14.52 -9.07 -22.49
N GLY A 344 13.27 -8.71 -22.15
CA GLY A 344 12.62 -7.49 -22.60
C GLY A 344 13.31 -6.21 -22.12
N ALA A 345 13.78 -6.19 -20.87
CA ALA A 345 14.56 -5.09 -20.30
C ALA A 345 15.89 -4.89 -21.06
N ALA A 346 16.59 -5.98 -21.38
CA ALA A 346 17.82 -5.94 -22.16
C ALA A 346 17.58 -5.44 -23.60
N LEU A 347 16.44 -5.81 -24.21
CA LEU A 347 16.01 -5.28 -25.52
C LEU A 347 15.68 -3.77 -25.48
N LEU A 348 15.02 -3.29 -24.43
CA LEU A 348 14.83 -1.85 -24.22
C LEU A 348 16.18 -1.15 -24.08
N ALA A 349 17.10 -1.71 -23.28
CA ALA A 349 18.43 -1.15 -23.11
C ALA A 349 19.22 -1.09 -24.44
N ALA A 350 19.12 -2.13 -25.28
CA ALA A 350 19.71 -2.12 -26.62
C ALA A 350 19.09 -1.06 -27.55
N ARG A 351 17.76 -0.88 -27.51
CA ARG A 351 17.06 0.16 -28.29
C ARG A 351 17.46 1.56 -27.84
N ASP A 352 17.45 1.80 -26.53
CA ASP A 352 17.78 3.10 -25.94
C ASP A 352 19.27 3.46 -26.13
N ALA A 353 20.18 2.47 -26.15
CA ALA A 353 21.61 2.67 -26.44
C ALA A 353 21.91 2.97 -27.92
N VAL A 354 21.11 2.43 -28.86
CA VAL A 354 21.20 2.79 -30.29
C VAL A 354 20.60 4.19 -30.53
N ALA A 355 19.69 4.63 -29.67
CA ALA A 355 19.15 5.99 -29.64
C ALA A 355 20.07 6.97 -28.90
N GLU A 356 21.37 7.04 -29.26
CA GLU A 356 22.10 8.29 -29.02
C GLU A 356 21.31 9.46 -29.65
N PRO A 357 21.32 10.65 -29.02
CA PRO A 357 20.48 11.74 -29.47
C PRO A 357 20.83 12.05 -30.92
N ALA A 358 19.84 11.98 -31.80
CA ALA A 358 19.93 12.60 -33.11
C ALA A 358 20.45 14.01 -32.87
N SER A 359 21.67 14.28 -33.34
CA SER A 359 22.33 15.56 -33.12
C SER A 359 21.34 16.63 -33.51
N SER A 360 20.93 17.48 -32.55
CA SER A 360 20.12 18.64 -32.86
C SER A 360 20.93 19.45 -33.86
N GLU A 361 20.61 19.31 -35.15
CA GLU A 361 20.88 20.33 -36.14
C GLU A 361 20.25 21.57 -35.55
N THR A 362 21.12 22.39 -34.97
CA THR A 362 20.79 23.76 -34.64
C THR A 362 20.56 24.39 -35.98
N VAL A 363 19.30 24.35 -36.43
CA VAL A 363 18.83 25.14 -37.57
C VAL A 363 19.03 26.58 -37.14
N LEU A 364 20.21 27.09 -37.50
CA LEU A 364 20.67 28.41 -37.18
C LEU A 364 19.85 29.37 -38.04
N LEU A 365 18.63 29.66 -37.61
CA LEU A 365 17.83 30.78 -38.09
C LEU A 365 18.57 32.06 -37.68
N GLY A 366 19.53 32.45 -38.53
CA GLY A 366 20.33 33.65 -38.35
C GLY A 366 19.43 34.89 -38.25
N PRO A 367 19.82 35.88 -37.44
CA PRO A 367 18.95 37.01 -37.15
C PRO A 367 18.82 37.93 -38.38
N ALA A 368 17.59 38.05 -38.89
CA ALA A 368 17.25 39.04 -39.91
C ALA A 368 16.13 39.96 -39.42
N ALA A 369 16.49 41.24 -39.23
CA ALA A 369 15.60 42.39 -39.12
C ALA A 369 14.55 42.41 -37.98
N PHE A 370 15.01 42.64 -36.75
CA PHE A 370 14.25 43.53 -35.86
C PHE A 370 14.38 44.97 -36.37
N ALA A 371 13.30 45.53 -36.92
CA ALA A 371 13.25 46.94 -37.27
C ALA A 371 13.30 47.80 -36.00
N THR A 372 14.28 48.70 -35.93
CA THR A 372 14.50 49.57 -34.77
C THR A 372 13.49 50.72 -34.73
N THR A 373 12.63 50.75 -33.72
CA THR A 373 12.04 52.01 -33.21
C THR A 373 12.74 52.39 -31.92
N PRO A 374 13.27 53.63 -31.78
CA PRO A 374 14.08 54.02 -30.64
C PRO A 374 13.24 54.16 -29.35
N PRO A 375 13.80 53.88 -28.16
CA PRO A 375 13.15 54.16 -26.89
C PRO A 375 13.07 55.68 -26.63
N PRO A 376 12.02 56.17 -25.93
CA PRO A 376 11.96 57.56 -25.50
C PRO A 376 13.02 57.84 -24.42
N SER A 377 13.67 59.00 -24.54
CA SER A 377 14.78 59.43 -23.69
C SER A 377 14.34 59.74 -22.25
N VAL A 378 15.08 59.22 -21.25
CA VAL A 378 14.98 59.64 -19.85
C VAL A 378 16.12 60.64 -19.55
N PRO A 379 15.85 61.85 -19.02
CA PRO A 379 16.88 62.80 -18.63
C PRO A 379 17.66 62.32 -17.37
N PRO A 380 18.91 62.77 -17.16
CA PRO A 380 19.80 62.19 -16.17
C PRO A 380 19.44 62.56 -14.73
N VAL A 381 19.40 61.57 -13.83
CA VAL A 381 19.37 61.79 -12.38
C VAL A 381 20.79 61.99 -11.88
N VAL A 382 21.12 63.22 -11.50
CA VAL A 382 22.43 63.59 -10.91
C VAL A 382 22.47 63.14 -9.45
N GLY A 383 23.44 62.28 -9.11
CA GLY A 383 23.62 61.81 -7.74
C GLY A 383 23.89 62.95 -6.76
N HIS A 384 23.26 62.89 -5.58
CA HIS A 384 23.56 63.77 -4.45
C HIS A 384 23.90 62.94 -3.20
N THR A 385 25.02 63.30 -2.59
CA THR A 385 25.58 62.72 -1.36
C THR A 385 24.67 62.93 -0.15
N PRO A 386 24.77 62.07 0.89
CA PRO A 386 23.99 62.23 2.12
C PRO A 386 24.37 63.52 2.89
N PRO A 387 23.43 64.13 3.62
CA PRO A 387 23.67 65.38 4.34
C PRO A 387 24.61 65.20 5.55
N PRO A 388 25.37 66.24 5.93
CA PRO A 388 26.34 66.18 7.02
C PRO A 388 25.69 66.27 8.41
N ARG A 389 26.43 65.77 9.42
CA ARG A 389 26.14 65.97 10.85
C ARG A 389 26.50 67.40 11.28
N ALA A 390 25.62 67.98 12.10
CA ALA A 390 25.90 69.04 13.08
C ALA A 390 24.90 68.84 14.25
N GLU A 391 25.16 69.15 15.51
CA GLU A 391 26.41 69.52 16.19
C GLU A 391 26.20 69.22 17.69
N SER A 392 27.24 68.80 18.41
CA SER A 392 27.36 69.07 19.85
C SER A 392 28.83 69.08 20.23
N SER A 393 29.34 70.25 20.54
CA SER A 393 30.69 70.49 21.07
C SER A 393 30.89 69.82 22.44
N GLY A 394 32.16 69.59 22.82
CA GLY A 394 32.55 68.91 24.07
C GLY A 394 32.46 69.82 25.32
N PRO A 395 33.45 69.85 26.25
CA PRO A 395 34.85 69.43 26.10
C PRO A 395 35.46 68.67 27.32
N ALA A 396 36.79 68.49 27.23
CA ALA A 396 37.77 68.45 28.33
C ALA A 396 38.08 67.12 29.04
N ASP A 397 39.33 66.69 28.81
CA ASP A 397 40.29 66.13 29.77
C ASP A 397 39.84 65.91 31.22
N ARG A 398 40.05 64.67 31.73
CA ARG A 398 40.92 64.45 32.91
C ARG A 398 41.34 62.99 33.12
N ARG A 399 42.66 62.90 33.40
CA ARG A 399 43.47 61.86 34.06
C ARG A 399 42.80 60.94 35.10
N ALA A 400 43.53 59.84 35.33
CA ALA A 400 43.61 59.02 36.56
C ALA A 400 42.37 58.15 36.87
N ALA A 401 42.47 56.85 37.16
CA ALA A 401 43.36 56.09 38.06
C ALA A 401 43.01 56.22 39.55
N GLY A 402 42.59 55.10 40.16
CA GLY A 402 42.64 54.84 41.61
C GLY A 402 41.41 55.20 42.44
N GLY A 403 41.12 54.36 43.45
CA GLY A 403 40.08 54.57 44.47
C GLY A 403 38.71 54.01 44.08
N ALA A 404 38.01 53.14 44.82
CA ALA A 404 38.03 52.82 46.26
C ALA A 404 37.83 54.08 47.14
N SER A 405 36.89 54.17 48.10
CA SER A 405 36.05 53.14 48.73
C SER A 405 34.88 53.80 49.52
N HIS A 406 34.18 53.01 50.36
CA HIS A 406 33.06 53.36 51.27
C HIS A 406 31.64 53.32 50.65
N GLY A 407 30.61 52.77 51.32
CA GLY A 407 30.63 52.00 52.57
C GLY A 407 29.24 51.49 53.02
N SER A 408 29.22 50.28 53.59
CA SER A 408 28.24 49.71 54.56
C SER A 408 26.71 49.83 54.35
N MET A 409 26.07 48.70 54.01
CA MET A 409 25.23 47.80 54.87
C MET A 409 24.19 48.42 55.86
N PRO A 410 23.13 47.68 56.28
CA PRO A 410 22.90 46.21 56.26
C PRO A 410 21.56 45.78 55.60
N GLY A 411 21.20 44.50 55.43
CA GLY A 411 21.80 43.17 55.70
C GLY A 411 20.68 42.10 55.54
N GLY A 412 20.86 40.77 55.45
CA GLY A 412 21.99 39.82 55.36
C GLY A 412 21.36 38.43 55.02
N ALA A 413 22.02 37.28 54.85
CA ALA A 413 23.42 36.81 54.85
C ALA A 413 23.39 35.33 54.31
N SER A 414 24.41 34.66 53.77
CA SER A 414 25.82 34.96 53.45
C SER A 414 26.35 34.00 52.33
N ALA A 415 27.63 34.13 51.96
CA ALA A 415 28.56 33.20 51.29
C ALA A 415 28.02 32.11 50.30
N ALA A 416 28.37 32.05 49.00
CA ALA A 416 29.57 32.40 48.21
C ALA A 416 30.78 31.44 48.32
N GLY A 417 31.33 31.07 47.16
CA GLY A 417 32.56 30.29 46.97
C GLY A 417 32.64 29.74 45.54
N GLY A 418 33.79 29.85 44.85
CA GLY A 418 33.93 29.38 43.48
C GLY A 418 35.38 29.22 43.01
N ALA A 419 35.54 29.07 41.70
CA ALA A 419 36.79 29.11 40.91
C ALA A 419 37.71 27.86 40.86
N LEU A 420 38.52 27.88 39.78
CA LEU A 420 39.78 27.21 39.49
C LEU A 420 39.82 25.81 38.81
N MET A 421 40.53 25.80 37.67
CA MET A 421 41.21 24.65 37.09
C MET A 421 42.36 24.18 38.00
N GLY A 422 42.74 22.90 37.87
CA GLY A 422 44.01 22.41 38.39
C GLY A 422 44.15 20.90 38.28
N ALA A 423 44.78 20.41 37.20
CA ALA A 423 45.25 19.03 37.17
C ALA A 423 46.43 18.88 38.14
N ALA A 424 46.40 17.86 38.99
CA ALA A 424 47.52 17.44 39.81
C ALA A 424 47.70 15.92 39.66
N ALA A 425 48.95 15.50 39.46
CA ALA A 425 49.31 14.11 39.19
C ALA A 425 49.89 13.41 40.45
N ALA A 426 50.00 12.08 40.31
CA ALA A 426 50.95 11.18 40.97
C ALA A 426 50.62 10.58 42.37
N ALA A 427 51.14 9.34 42.52
CA ALA A 427 51.13 8.41 43.66
C ALA A 427 49.74 7.81 44.03
N GLY A 428 49.51 6.50 44.06
CA GLY A 428 50.40 5.33 44.21
C GLY A 428 50.12 4.66 45.57
N ALA A 429 50.17 3.34 45.79
CA ALA A 429 50.35 2.14 44.95
C ALA A 429 49.28 1.09 45.40
N ALA A 430 49.29 -0.23 45.20
CA ALA A 430 50.21 -1.26 44.65
C ALA A 430 49.34 -2.47 44.21
N GLY A 431 49.84 -3.57 43.61
CA GLY A 431 51.20 -3.95 43.23
C GLY A 431 51.20 -5.25 42.40
N ASP A 432 52.32 -5.51 41.73
CA ASP A 432 52.67 -6.74 40.96
C ASP A 432 53.43 -7.73 41.89
N PRO A 433 54.00 -8.89 41.47
CA PRO A 433 53.90 -9.64 40.20
C PRO A 433 53.76 -11.18 40.36
N GLY A 434 53.76 -11.95 39.25
CA GLY A 434 54.21 -13.36 39.28
C GLY A 434 53.73 -14.34 38.18
N SER A 435 54.39 -14.36 37.02
CA SER A 435 54.42 -15.53 36.08
C SER A 435 55.48 -16.56 36.54
N PRO A 436 55.54 -17.85 36.09
CA PRO A 436 55.58 -18.27 34.67
C PRO A 436 54.95 -19.66 34.27
N ASP A 437 54.95 -19.94 32.96
CA ASP A 437 54.85 -21.28 32.30
C ASP A 437 56.06 -22.20 32.65
N PRO A 438 56.15 -23.53 32.33
CA PRO A 438 55.57 -24.25 31.18
C PRO A 438 55.13 -25.75 31.44
N ALA A 439 55.32 -26.65 30.46
CA ALA A 439 54.59 -27.93 30.30
C ALA A 439 55.32 -29.27 30.64
N ALA A 440 54.49 -30.33 30.78
CA ALA A 440 54.68 -31.74 30.35
C ALA A 440 55.24 -32.86 31.30
N GLN A 441 54.72 -34.09 31.07
CA GLN A 441 55.17 -35.46 31.49
C GLN A 441 54.89 -35.88 32.97
N GLY A 442 54.54 -37.14 33.34
CA GLY A 442 54.18 -38.37 32.59
C GLY A 442 54.07 -39.66 33.47
N ALA A 443 53.63 -40.79 32.89
CA ALA A 443 53.63 -42.20 33.41
C ALA A 443 52.54 -42.62 34.46
N ARG A 444 52.01 -43.87 34.55
CA ARG A 444 52.25 -45.16 33.83
C ARG A 444 51.12 -46.21 34.11
N ALA A 445 50.74 -47.07 33.14
CA ALA A 445 50.52 -48.55 33.25
C ALA A 445 49.55 -49.16 32.18
N GLY A 446 49.92 -50.29 31.52
CA GLY A 446 48.98 -51.22 30.83
C GLY A 446 49.28 -51.60 29.37
N SER A 447 49.27 -52.91 29.04
CA SER A 447 49.56 -53.48 27.70
C SER A 447 48.93 -54.88 27.50
N GLY A 448 48.68 -55.41 26.29
CA GLY A 448 48.83 -54.85 24.93
C GLY A 448 48.99 -55.95 23.83
N THR A 449 48.53 -55.68 22.60
CA THR A 449 48.67 -56.51 21.34
C THR A 449 47.97 -57.91 21.31
N PRO A 450 47.70 -58.56 20.14
CA PRO A 450 48.08 -58.25 18.73
C PRO A 450 47.05 -58.44 17.57
N THR A 451 47.43 -57.92 16.38
CA THR A 451 47.24 -58.43 14.97
C THR A 451 45.91 -58.44 14.18
N ALA A 452 46.05 -58.16 12.87
CA ALA A 452 45.10 -58.34 11.75
C ALA A 452 45.43 -59.60 10.90
N PRO A 453 44.74 -59.90 9.76
CA PRO A 453 45.39 -59.61 8.45
C PRO A 453 44.50 -59.41 7.17
N ALA A 454 45.14 -58.85 6.13
CA ALA A 454 45.02 -59.09 4.65
C ALA A 454 43.82 -58.59 3.79
N GLY A 455 44.16 -58.03 2.60
CA GLY A 455 43.27 -57.70 1.45
C GLY A 455 43.33 -58.77 0.32
N PRO A 456 43.34 -58.46 -1.01
CA PRO A 456 43.53 -57.15 -1.68
C PRO A 456 42.71 -56.91 -3.01
N ARG A 457 43.10 -55.83 -3.76
CA ARG A 457 42.84 -55.48 -5.19
C ARG A 457 41.57 -54.68 -5.54
N GLY A 458 41.78 -53.61 -6.32
CA GLY A 458 40.77 -52.96 -7.17
C GLY A 458 41.23 -52.93 -8.62
N ILE A 459 40.51 -52.20 -9.50
CA ILE A 459 40.93 -51.67 -10.82
C ILE A 459 39.86 -50.64 -11.26
N ALA A 460 40.24 -49.67 -12.08
CA ALA A 460 39.36 -48.61 -12.59
C ALA A 460 38.96 -48.82 -14.07
N ALA A 461 37.94 -48.07 -14.50
CA ALA A 461 37.63 -47.64 -15.87
C ALA A 461 37.38 -48.70 -16.97
N ALA A 462 36.29 -48.52 -17.74
CA ALA A 462 36.35 -48.22 -19.17
C ALA A 462 34.94 -47.99 -19.77
N ALA A 463 34.89 -47.30 -20.92
CA ALA A 463 33.68 -46.95 -21.65
C ALA A 463 33.28 -47.99 -22.71
N SER A 464 31.99 -48.02 -23.05
CA SER A 464 31.38 -48.29 -24.37
C SER A 464 29.86 -48.29 -24.19
N GLY A 465 29.01 -47.82 -25.11
CA GLY A 465 29.24 -47.47 -26.50
C GLY A 465 28.25 -48.25 -27.37
N GLU A 466 27.55 -47.56 -28.28
CA GLU A 466 26.61 -48.12 -29.27
C GLU A 466 25.29 -48.68 -28.69
N GLY A 467 24.10 -48.53 -29.29
CA GLY A 467 23.75 -47.83 -30.54
C GLY A 467 23.04 -48.75 -31.54
N ALA A 468 21.70 -48.73 -31.59
CA ALA A 468 20.92 -49.31 -32.69
C ALA A 468 19.53 -48.68 -32.81
N GLN A 469 19.16 -48.29 -34.04
CA GLN A 469 17.84 -47.75 -34.40
C GLN A 469 16.97 -48.82 -35.07
N ALA A 470 15.65 -48.78 -34.83
CA ALA A 470 14.58 -49.14 -35.80
C ALA A 470 13.23 -48.76 -35.16
N SER A 471 12.47 -47.77 -35.62
CA SER A 471 11.66 -47.75 -36.85
C SER A 471 10.76 -48.99 -37.04
N ALA A 472 9.45 -48.88 -36.77
CA ALA A 472 8.47 -48.52 -37.81
C ALA A 472 7.00 -48.78 -37.41
N ALA A 473 6.10 -48.00 -38.05
CA ALA A 473 4.74 -48.37 -38.48
C ALA A 473 3.67 -48.87 -37.46
N GLY A 474 2.81 -47.93 -37.04
CA GLY A 474 1.47 -47.80 -37.64
C GLY A 474 0.41 -48.90 -37.41
N GLY A 475 -0.60 -48.60 -36.59
CA GLY A 475 -1.81 -49.43 -36.43
C GLY A 475 -3.07 -48.61 -36.11
N ARG A 476 -3.85 -48.21 -37.13
CA ARG A 476 -5.16 -47.54 -36.97
C ARG A 476 -6.28 -48.56 -36.66
N ARG A 477 -7.18 -48.22 -35.72
CA ARG A 477 -8.65 -48.52 -35.57
C ARG A 477 -8.97 -48.37 -34.07
N ARG A 478 -9.76 -47.42 -33.55
CA ARG A 478 -11.10 -46.86 -33.88
C ARG A 478 -12.26 -47.85 -33.61
N TRP A 479 -13.20 -47.41 -32.76
CA TRP A 479 -14.51 -48.01 -32.39
C TRP A 479 -14.47 -49.10 -31.30
N SER A 480 -15.42 -49.20 -30.36
CA SER A 480 -16.64 -48.39 -30.10
C SER A 480 -17.06 -48.43 -28.61
N ALA A 481 -17.96 -47.52 -28.24
CA ALA A 481 -18.59 -47.46 -26.91
C ALA A 481 -19.58 -48.60 -26.63
N GLY A 482 -19.93 -48.78 -25.35
CA GLY A 482 -21.21 -49.39 -24.94
C GLY A 482 -21.13 -50.33 -23.74
N GLY A 483 -21.88 -50.04 -22.66
CA GLY A 483 -22.17 -51.04 -21.62
C GLY A 483 -22.16 -50.56 -20.16
N ARG A 484 -23.21 -49.84 -19.72
CA ARG A 484 -23.67 -49.94 -18.32
C ARG A 484 -24.56 -51.18 -18.19
N PRO A 485 -24.63 -51.81 -17.01
CA PRO A 485 -25.92 -51.77 -16.31
C PRO A 485 -25.84 -51.40 -14.82
N ARG A 486 -27.01 -51.31 -14.17
CA ARG A 486 -27.25 -50.69 -12.86
C ARG A 486 -27.31 -51.69 -11.70
N ARG A 487 -26.95 -51.18 -10.50
CA ARG A 487 -27.56 -51.41 -9.16
C ARG A 487 -27.92 -52.85 -8.72
N ARG A 488 -27.52 -53.19 -7.49
CA ARG A 488 -28.45 -53.28 -6.33
C ARG A 488 -27.70 -53.19 -4.98
N LEU A 489 -28.45 -52.75 -3.95
CA LEU A 489 -28.04 -52.53 -2.56
C LEU A 489 -28.58 -53.64 -1.65
N LEU A 490 -27.87 -53.95 -0.57
CA LEU A 490 -28.31 -54.44 0.77
C LEU A 490 -27.01 -54.72 1.58
N ALA A 491 -26.62 -54.08 2.68
CA ALA A 491 -27.27 -53.35 3.80
C ALA A 491 -27.62 -54.22 5.03
N GLY A 492 -26.99 -53.91 6.17
CA GLY A 492 -27.29 -54.41 7.53
C GLY A 492 -26.11 -55.12 8.23
N VAL A 493 -25.84 -55.05 9.55
CA VAL A 493 -26.39 -54.32 10.74
C VAL A 493 -25.26 -54.45 11.81
N LEU A 494 -24.64 -53.40 12.38
CA LEU A 494 -25.04 -52.46 13.46
C LEU A 494 -24.82 -52.98 14.92
N ALA A 495 -23.96 -52.27 15.68
CA ALA A 495 -23.89 -52.08 17.16
C ALA A 495 -22.62 -51.22 17.45
N LEU A 496 -22.50 -50.34 18.45
CA LEU A 496 -23.27 -50.11 19.69
C LEU A 496 -23.12 -48.62 20.14
N VAL A 497 -24.20 -47.95 20.54
CA VAL A 497 -24.20 -46.67 21.29
C VAL A 497 -25.39 -46.69 22.28
N VAL A 498 -25.29 -45.88 23.36
CA VAL A 498 -26.30 -45.57 24.41
C VAL A 498 -26.28 -46.49 25.65
N PHE A 499 -25.55 -46.03 26.67
CA PHE A 499 -25.89 -45.86 28.10
C PHE A 499 -24.56 -45.35 28.73
N ILE A 500 -24.47 -44.26 29.48
CA ILE A 500 -25.23 -43.88 30.67
C ILE A 500 -25.50 -42.36 30.67
N ALA A 501 -26.71 -41.98 31.08
CA ALA A 501 -26.99 -40.67 31.68
C ALA A 501 -27.55 -40.91 33.09
N GLY A 502 -27.11 -40.12 34.08
CA GLY A 502 -27.78 -40.05 35.38
C GLY A 502 -26.88 -40.03 36.62
N SER A 503 -26.52 -38.83 37.07
CA SER A 503 -26.61 -38.44 38.50
C SER A 503 -26.27 -36.94 38.69
N VAL A 504 -27.19 -36.20 39.31
CA VAL A 504 -27.05 -34.79 39.75
C VAL A 504 -27.03 -34.77 41.29
N THR A 505 -26.66 -33.63 41.91
CA THR A 505 -26.63 -33.27 43.36
C THR A 505 -25.28 -33.49 44.06
N LEU A 506 -24.85 -32.70 45.07
CA LEU A 506 -25.18 -31.33 45.54
C LEU A 506 -24.15 -30.92 46.62
N GLY A 507 -23.84 -29.61 46.78
CA GLY A 507 -23.04 -29.05 47.89
C GLY A 507 -22.18 -27.87 47.39
N LEU A 508 -22.57 -26.59 47.46
CA LEU A 508 -23.23 -25.77 48.48
C LEU A 508 -22.28 -25.18 49.55
N VAL A 509 -21.84 -23.94 49.27
CA VAL A 509 -21.66 -22.79 50.17
C VAL A 509 -20.97 -22.99 51.54
N LEU A 510 -19.87 -22.25 51.74
CA LEU A 510 -19.65 -21.46 52.95
C LEU A 510 -19.22 -20.03 52.60
N THR A 511 -19.67 -19.08 53.44
CA THR A 511 -19.59 -17.62 53.24
C THR A 511 -18.64 -16.94 54.22
N GLY A 512 -18.10 -15.79 53.82
CA GLY A 512 -17.44 -14.81 54.69
C GLY A 512 -16.20 -14.22 54.01
N GLY A 513 -16.00 -12.91 53.90
CA GLY A 513 -16.74 -11.77 54.45
C GLY A 513 -15.76 -10.78 55.07
N GLY A 514 -15.96 -9.47 54.88
CA GLY A 514 -15.17 -8.43 55.53
C GLY A 514 -14.43 -7.48 54.59
N ASP A 515 -15.04 -6.30 54.47
CA ASP A 515 -14.40 -4.98 54.50
C ASP A 515 -13.45 -4.53 53.37
N GLY A 516 -13.68 -3.28 52.95
CA GLY A 516 -12.92 -2.63 51.90
C GLY A 516 -11.79 -1.75 52.43
N THR A 517 -10.85 -1.42 51.54
CA THR A 517 -10.05 -0.20 51.65
C THR A 517 -9.64 0.21 50.24
N SER A 518 -10.08 1.39 49.82
CA SER A 518 -9.61 2.02 48.60
C SER A 518 -8.17 2.48 48.79
N VAL A 519 -7.20 1.70 48.31
CA VAL A 519 -5.79 2.13 48.27
C VAL A 519 -5.53 2.82 46.94
N THR A 520 -5.36 4.13 47.00
CA THR A 520 -4.94 4.99 45.89
C THR A 520 -3.51 4.64 45.46
N ALA A 521 -3.37 3.85 44.40
CA ALA A 521 -2.09 3.69 43.71
C ALA A 521 -1.75 4.97 42.94
N ALA A 522 -0.68 5.66 43.35
CA ALA A 522 -0.21 6.88 42.69
C ALA A 522 0.29 6.57 41.26
N ALA A 523 -0.06 7.43 40.31
CA ALA A 523 0.41 7.30 38.93
C ALA A 523 1.90 7.71 38.81
N PRO A 524 2.73 6.98 38.02
CA PRO A 524 4.05 7.46 37.62
C PRO A 524 3.92 8.67 36.67
N PRO A 525 4.95 9.52 36.56
CA PRO A 525 4.87 10.78 35.82
C PRO A 525 4.63 10.57 34.32
N ARG A 526 3.74 11.39 33.75
CA ARG A 526 3.44 11.42 32.31
C ARG A 526 4.66 11.91 31.52
N SER A 527 5.07 11.16 30.50
CA SER A 527 5.96 11.66 29.46
C SER A 527 5.29 12.80 28.68
N THR A 528 6.01 13.89 28.45
CA THR A 528 5.48 15.13 27.85
C THR A 528 5.46 15.10 26.31
N VAL A 529 4.92 14.03 25.72
CA VAL A 529 4.75 13.88 24.27
C VAL A 529 3.31 13.44 23.98
N ASP A 530 2.35 14.30 24.33
CA ASP A 530 0.96 14.27 23.83
C ASP A 530 0.23 15.55 24.24
N GLN A 531 0.31 16.58 23.40
CA GLN A 531 -0.58 17.75 23.42
C GLN A 531 -0.84 18.24 21.99
N HIS A 532 -1.56 17.45 21.19
CA HIS A 532 -2.35 18.03 20.10
C HIS A 532 -3.59 18.71 20.72
N PRO A 533 -3.88 19.99 20.38
CA PRO A 533 -5.07 20.67 20.90
C PRO A 533 -6.35 19.96 20.45
N GLN A 534 -7.21 19.62 21.41
CA GLN A 534 -8.61 19.29 21.14
C GLN A 534 -9.30 20.55 20.59
N LEU A 535 -9.76 20.50 19.33
CA LEU A 535 -10.39 21.64 18.64
C LEU A 535 -11.93 21.55 18.70
N PRO A 536 -12.68 22.66 18.87
CA PRO A 536 -14.11 22.60 19.19
C PRO A 536 -15.01 22.24 17.99
N ALA A 537 -16.09 21.49 18.26
CA ALA A 537 -17.12 21.07 17.30
C ALA A 537 -17.91 22.21 16.59
N ASP A 538 -17.69 23.47 16.99
CA ASP A 538 -18.34 24.64 16.37
C ASP A 538 -17.90 24.88 14.92
N THR A 539 -16.70 24.43 14.53
CA THR A 539 -16.14 24.57 13.18
C THR A 539 -16.97 23.85 12.11
N MET A 540 -17.34 22.59 12.34
CA MET A 540 -18.18 21.81 11.42
C MET A 540 -19.57 22.43 11.27
N ARG A 541 -20.20 22.87 12.37
CA ARG A 541 -21.51 23.55 12.31
C ARG A 541 -21.43 24.91 11.61
N ALA A 542 -20.31 25.62 11.70
CA ALA A 542 -20.07 26.84 10.92
C ALA A 542 -19.92 26.54 9.42
N ALA A 543 -19.22 25.46 9.06
CA ALA A 543 -19.08 25.00 7.68
C ALA A 543 -20.41 24.53 7.06
N GLU A 544 -21.20 23.72 7.78
CA GLU A 544 -22.54 23.27 7.33
C GLU A 544 -23.51 24.45 7.14
N ARG A 545 -23.46 25.47 8.01
CA ARG A 545 -24.23 26.72 7.82
C ARG A 545 -23.74 27.53 6.63
N ALA A 546 -22.42 27.64 6.44
CA ALA A 546 -21.83 28.33 5.29
C ALA A 546 -22.14 27.65 3.95
N ALA A 547 -22.40 26.34 3.96
CA ALA A 547 -22.86 25.55 2.81
C ALA A 547 -24.41 25.45 2.68
N GLY A 548 -25.17 26.09 3.58
CA GLY A 548 -26.64 26.08 3.55
C GLY A 548 -27.30 24.73 3.91
N ILE A 549 -26.57 23.80 4.53
CA ILE A 549 -27.00 22.41 4.76
C ILE A 549 -27.90 22.28 6.02
N ALA A 550 -27.78 23.23 6.95
CA ALA A 550 -28.50 23.26 8.23
C ALA A 550 -29.85 24.02 8.15
N GLY A 551 -30.85 23.44 7.47
CA GLY A 551 -32.21 23.98 7.44
C GLY A 551 -33.20 23.06 6.73
N GLY A 552 -34.13 22.46 7.49
CA GLY A 552 -35.20 21.62 6.93
C GLY A 552 -36.53 22.39 6.80
N ALA A 553 -37.18 22.21 5.64
CA ALA A 553 -38.52 22.68 5.25
C ALA A 553 -38.72 24.21 5.06
N GLY A 554 -39.32 24.56 3.91
CA GLY A 554 -39.83 25.92 3.62
C GLY A 554 -39.31 26.48 2.29
N ALA A 555 -40.21 26.62 1.30
CA ALA A 555 -39.86 27.19 0.00
C ALA A 555 -39.74 28.73 0.05
N GLY A 556 -38.86 29.29 -0.79
CA GLY A 556 -38.70 30.73 -0.97
C GLY A 556 -37.98 31.04 -2.28
N GLY A 557 -38.70 31.01 -3.40
CA GLY A 557 -38.13 31.36 -4.70
C GLY A 557 -37.83 32.87 -4.76
N ALA A 558 -36.60 33.23 -5.15
CA ALA A 558 -36.21 34.62 -5.34
C ALA A 558 -35.29 34.78 -6.58
N GLY A 559 -35.88 35.30 -7.65
CA GLY A 559 -35.20 36.14 -8.64
C GLY A 559 -34.13 35.49 -9.52
N ALA A 560 -34.52 35.15 -10.76
CA ALA A 560 -33.61 35.30 -11.90
C ALA A 560 -33.29 36.79 -12.10
N GLY A 561 -32.30 37.30 -11.37
CA GLY A 561 -31.81 38.68 -11.46
C GLY A 561 -30.42 38.70 -12.09
N GLY A 562 -30.27 39.42 -13.21
CA GLY A 562 -29.00 39.60 -13.91
C GLY A 562 -28.03 40.51 -13.16
N GLY A 563 -27.53 40.05 -12.01
CA GLY A 563 -26.42 40.69 -11.29
C GLY A 563 -25.10 40.48 -12.04
N ALA A 564 -24.25 41.51 -12.05
CA ALA A 564 -22.93 41.43 -12.67
C ALA A 564 -22.14 40.22 -12.15
N VAL A 565 -21.47 39.52 -13.07
CA VAL A 565 -20.59 38.39 -12.72
C VAL A 565 -19.41 38.94 -11.93
N ASP A 566 -19.46 38.80 -10.61
CA ASP A 566 -18.34 39.08 -9.72
C ASP A 566 -17.13 38.23 -10.17
N PRO A 567 -16.04 38.85 -10.68
CA PRO A 567 -14.89 38.11 -11.20
C PRO A 567 -14.11 37.41 -10.08
N ASN A 568 -14.37 37.76 -8.83
CA ASN A 568 -13.79 37.16 -7.64
C ASN A 568 -14.75 36.14 -6.96
N ALA A 569 -15.90 35.83 -7.57
CA ALA A 569 -16.76 34.74 -7.12
C ALA A 569 -16.35 33.39 -7.71
N VAL A 570 -16.33 32.35 -6.86
CA VAL A 570 -16.15 30.94 -7.25
C VAL A 570 -17.46 30.20 -7.00
N ILE A 571 -18.02 29.57 -8.02
CA ILE A 571 -19.29 28.83 -7.93
C ILE A 571 -18.99 27.34 -7.75
N THR A 572 -19.38 26.78 -6.61
CA THR A 572 -19.24 25.34 -6.33
C THR A 572 -20.59 24.64 -6.11
N THR A 573 -20.68 23.37 -6.51
CA THR A 573 -21.95 22.60 -6.51
C THR A 573 -21.72 21.09 -6.32
N GLY A 574 -22.78 20.28 -6.33
CA GLY A 574 -22.73 18.82 -6.24
C GLY A 574 -22.95 18.27 -4.84
N SER A 575 -22.31 17.14 -4.55
CA SER A 575 -22.55 16.32 -3.36
C SER A 575 -22.49 17.07 -2.03
N ALA A 576 -23.49 16.84 -1.17
CA ALA A 576 -23.51 17.29 0.22
C ALA A 576 -22.27 16.86 1.03
N GLU A 577 -21.69 15.69 0.71
CA GLU A 577 -20.47 15.19 1.36
C GLU A 577 -19.28 16.10 1.08
N VAL A 578 -19.07 16.43 -0.19
CA VAL A 578 -17.95 17.28 -0.61
C VAL A 578 -18.26 18.76 -0.39
N ALA A 579 -19.54 19.15 -0.33
CA ALA A 579 -19.96 20.50 0.07
C ALA A 579 -19.53 20.82 1.51
N ALA A 580 -19.57 19.86 2.44
CA ALA A 580 -19.02 20.04 3.79
C ALA A 580 -17.51 20.30 3.76
N ILE A 581 -16.74 19.45 3.08
CA ILE A 581 -15.27 19.61 2.92
C ILE A 581 -14.94 20.96 2.25
N THR A 582 -15.73 21.36 1.25
CA THR A 582 -15.57 22.63 0.52
C THR A 582 -15.96 23.85 1.36
N GLY A 583 -16.93 23.70 2.26
CA GLY A 583 -17.28 24.68 3.28
C GLY A 583 -16.11 24.92 4.24
N THR A 584 -15.50 23.85 4.76
CA THR A 584 -14.28 23.92 5.59
C THR A 584 -13.13 24.58 4.83
N ALA A 585 -12.87 24.16 3.58
CA ALA A 585 -11.85 24.78 2.72
C ALA A 585 -12.06 26.28 2.55
N TYR A 586 -13.29 26.74 2.33
CA TYR A 586 -13.60 28.17 2.22
C TYR A 586 -13.54 28.90 3.57
N SER A 587 -13.82 28.23 4.69
CA SER A 587 -13.67 28.81 6.02
C SER A 587 -12.21 29.11 6.35
N LEU A 588 -11.29 28.21 6.02
CA LEU A 588 -9.85 28.42 6.22
C LEU A 588 -9.27 29.39 5.17
N PHE A 589 -9.68 29.26 3.89
CA PHE A 589 -9.18 30.11 2.81
C PHE A 589 -9.46 31.61 3.03
N ARG A 590 -10.67 31.97 3.48
CA ARG A 590 -11.08 33.38 3.63
C ARG A 590 -10.28 34.15 4.69
N GLU A 591 -9.64 33.46 5.64
CA GLU A 591 -8.73 34.08 6.60
C GLU A 591 -7.49 34.64 5.89
N SER A 592 -6.98 33.92 4.90
CA SER A 592 -5.82 34.29 4.07
C SER A 592 -6.17 35.18 2.87
N ALA A 593 -7.36 35.04 2.28
CA ALA A 593 -7.72 35.63 0.99
C ALA A 593 -9.06 36.39 1.04
N LYS A 594 -9.07 37.55 1.71
CA LYS A 594 -10.26 38.38 1.97
C LYS A 594 -11.00 38.92 0.73
N GLY A 595 -10.42 38.79 -0.47
CA GLY A 595 -10.97 39.29 -1.72
C GLY A 595 -11.74 38.27 -2.58
N VAL A 596 -11.89 37.01 -2.14
CA VAL A 596 -12.57 35.94 -2.89
C VAL A 596 -13.80 35.43 -2.16
N THR A 597 -14.92 35.31 -2.89
CA THR A 597 -16.16 34.73 -2.36
C THR A 597 -16.43 33.36 -2.98
N VAL A 598 -16.48 32.29 -2.17
CA VAL A 598 -16.86 30.97 -2.65
C VAL A 598 -18.33 30.71 -2.30
N ARG A 599 -19.15 30.47 -3.32
CA ARG A 599 -20.57 30.10 -3.17
C ARG A 599 -20.65 28.58 -3.14
N VAL A 600 -20.83 28.02 -1.94
CA VAL A 600 -20.95 26.57 -1.74
C VAL A 600 -22.40 26.15 -1.85
N GLY A 601 -22.78 25.55 -2.98
CA GLY A 601 -24.08 24.93 -3.18
C GLY A 601 -24.03 23.42 -2.93
N SER A 602 -25.03 22.89 -2.24
CA SER A 602 -25.28 21.44 -2.14
C SER A 602 -26.46 21.05 -3.03
N THR A 603 -26.26 20.07 -3.90
CA THR A 603 -27.28 19.37 -4.69
C THR A 603 -26.91 17.88 -4.73
N ASP A 604 -27.14 17.19 -5.84
CA ASP A 604 -26.74 15.81 -6.07
C ASP A 604 -25.52 15.75 -7.02
N THR A 605 -24.78 14.64 -7.02
CA THR A 605 -23.55 14.53 -7.82
C THR A 605 -23.81 14.64 -9.33
N ASP A 606 -24.90 14.04 -9.85
CA ASP A 606 -25.23 14.11 -11.29
C ASP A 606 -25.63 15.53 -11.74
N ASP A 607 -26.42 16.26 -10.96
CA ASP A 607 -26.76 17.66 -11.23
C ASP A 607 -25.51 18.56 -11.18
N GLY A 608 -24.63 18.32 -10.21
CA GLY A 608 -23.35 19.00 -10.14
C GLY A 608 -22.46 18.74 -11.36
N PHE A 609 -22.43 17.49 -11.85
CA PHE A 609 -21.74 17.16 -13.10
C PHE A 609 -22.36 17.92 -14.28
N GLN A 610 -23.68 17.85 -14.49
CA GLN A 610 -24.34 18.60 -15.57
C GLN A 610 -23.97 20.10 -15.56
N LYS A 611 -23.96 20.73 -14.38
CA LYS A 611 -23.57 22.14 -14.20
C LYS A 611 -22.12 22.43 -14.53
N VAL A 612 -21.15 21.64 -14.06
CA VAL A 612 -19.72 21.88 -14.38
C VAL A 612 -19.43 21.62 -15.87
N CYS A 613 -20.07 20.60 -16.45
CA CYS A 613 -19.92 20.21 -17.86
C CYS A 613 -20.52 21.23 -18.83
N ALA A 614 -21.57 21.94 -18.40
CA ALA A 614 -22.19 23.08 -19.10
C ALA A 614 -21.52 24.43 -18.79
N GLY A 615 -20.49 24.48 -17.93
CA GLY A 615 -19.81 25.74 -17.54
C GLY A 615 -20.63 26.64 -16.61
N GLN A 616 -21.68 26.12 -15.98
CA GLN A 616 -22.55 26.84 -15.04
C GLN A 616 -22.00 26.83 -13.60
N ALA A 617 -21.03 25.96 -13.31
CA ALA A 617 -20.26 25.94 -12.06
C ALA A 617 -18.76 25.86 -12.37
N ASP A 618 -17.94 26.43 -11.50
CA ASP A 618 -16.48 26.40 -11.64
C ASP A 618 -15.88 25.10 -11.12
N ILE A 619 -16.45 24.57 -10.03
CA ILE A 619 -16.01 23.34 -9.36
C ILE A 619 -17.24 22.54 -8.93
N VAL A 620 -17.19 21.21 -9.06
CA VAL A 620 -18.19 20.29 -8.49
C VAL A 620 -17.52 19.34 -7.50
N GLY A 621 -18.16 19.12 -6.36
CA GLY A 621 -17.86 18.04 -5.44
C GLY A 621 -18.70 16.80 -5.73
N ALA A 622 -18.10 15.62 -5.74
CA ALA A 622 -18.74 14.39 -6.21
C ALA A 622 -18.46 13.19 -5.30
N SER A 623 -19.50 12.38 -5.04
CA SER A 623 -19.41 11.16 -4.22
C SER A 623 -19.09 9.89 -5.03
N TYR A 624 -18.79 10.04 -6.32
CA TYR A 624 -18.30 9.01 -7.23
C TYR A 624 -17.55 9.70 -8.38
N ALA A 625 -16.74 8.93 -9.12
CA ALA A 625 -16.00 9.46 -10.26
C ALA A 625 -16.93 9.83 -11.42
N LEU A 626 -16.62 10.92 -12.13
CA LEU A 626 -17.35 11.38 -13.33
C LEU A 626 -17.38 10.26 -14.40
N PRO A 627 -18.57 9.73 -14.76
CA PRO A 627 -18.66 8.64 -15.73
C PRO A 627 -18.59 9.11 -17.19
N ASP A 628 -18.91 10.38 -17.47
CA ASP A 628 -18.94 10.92 -18.83
C ASP A 628 -17.54 11.30 -19.34
N LYS A 629 -17.05 10.51 -20.30
CA LYS A 629 -15.79 10.77 -21.01
C LYS A 629 -15.80 12.08 -21.81
N ALA A 630 -16.94 12.52 -22.34
CA ALA A 630 -17.03 13.75 -23.12
C ALA A 630 -16.77 14.98 -22.23
N CYS A 631 -17.45 15.06 -21.08
CA CYS A 631 -17.18 16.07 -20.06
C CYS A 631 -15.78 15.95 -19.44
N GLY A 632 -15.24 14.74 -19.27
CA GLY A 632 -13.88 14.51 -18.76
C GLY A 632 -12.77 15.26 -19.51
N THR A 633 -12.97 15.58 -20.80
CA THR A 633 -12.04 16.45 -21.54
C THR A 633 -12.03 17.90 -21.04
N ARG A 634 -13.16 18.42 -20.55
CA ARG A 634 -13.38 19.82 -20.13
C ARG A 634 -13.06 20.08 -18.66
N VAL A 635 -13.03 19.04 -17.82
CA VAL A 635 -12.74 19.17 -16.39
C VAL A 635 -11.40 18.54 -16.02
N ALA A 636 -10.83 18.97 -14.89
CA ALA A 636 -9.75 18.29 -14.21
C ALA A 636 -10.29 17.68 -12.91
N GLY A 637 -10.08 16.38 -12.72
CA GLY A 637 -10.53 15.65 -11.54
C GLY A 637 -9.41 15.47 -10.52
N PHE A 638 -9.79 15.50 -9.24
CA PHE A 638 -8.91 15.35 -8.09
C PHE A 638 -9.60 14.43 -7.08
N GLU A 639 -8.94 13.34 -6.66
CA GLU A 639 -9.44 12.52 -5.55
C GLU A 639 -9.00 13.19 -4.24
N ILE A 640 -9.94 13.62 -3.41
CA ILE A 640 -9.65 14.53 -2.30
C ILE A 640 -9.70 13.87 -0.92
N ALA A 641 -10.58 12.88 -0.74
CA ALA A 641 -10.78 12.20 0.53
C ALA A 641 -11.39 10.80 0.32
N HIS A 642 -11.31 9.96 1.34
CA HIS A 642 -12.18 8.80 1.48
C HIS A 642 -13.17 9.04 2.61
N HIS A 643 -14.43 8.70 2.38
CA HIS A 643 -15.44 8.60 3.43
C HIS A 643 -15.45 7.16 3.93
N LEU A 644 -15.36 6.94 5.23
CA LEU A 644 -15.53 5.64 5.88
C LEU A 644 -16.34 5.84 7.16
N LEU A 645 -17.44 5.10 7.30
CA LEU A 645 -18.36 5.15 8.44
C LEU A 645 -18.38 3.80 9.19
N PRO A 646 -17.51 3.58 10.18
CA PRO A 646 -17.57 2.39 11.02
C PRO A 646 -18.89 2.28 11.79
N ILE A 647 -19.40 1.06 11.89
CA ILE A 647 -20.43 0.71 12.87
C ILE A 647 -19.72 0.17 14.11
N VAL A 648 -20.02 0.72 15.29
CA VAL A 648 -19.34 0.43 16.55
C VAL A 648 -20.29 -0.04 17.65
N VAL A 649 -19.78 -0.84 18.57
CA VAL A 649 -20.47 -1.36 19.76
C VAL A 649 -19.55 -1.32 20.98
N SER A 650 -20.12 -1.44 22.18
CA SER A 650 -19.33 -1.66 23.40
C SER A 650 -18.43 -2.89 23.25
N ARG A 651 -17.24 -2.88 23.85
CA ARG A 651 -16.40 -4.09 23.96
C ARG A 651 -17.09 -5.26 24.66
N GLN A 652 -18.09 -4.96 25.50
CA GLN A 652 -18.90 -5.96 26.20
C GLN A 652 -19.89 -6.70 25.27
N ASN A 653 -20.09 -6.18 24.05
CA ASN A 653 -20.81 -6.87 22.98
C ASN A 653 -19.85 -7.83 22.26
N THR A 654 -19.95 -9.10 22.63
CA THR A 654 -19.10 -10.18 22.09
C THR A 654 -19.77 -10.97 20.95
N TRP A 655 -21.06 -10.73 20.68
CA TRP A 655 -21.86 -11.52 19.73
C TRP A 655 -21.93 -10.89 18.32
N ALA A 656 -22.05 -9.56 18.24
CA ALA A 656 -22.20 -8.86 16.96
C ALA A 656 -20.83 -8.71 16.27
N GLN A 657 -20.28 -9.80 15.77
CA GLN A 657 -18.98 -9.80 15.07
C GLN A 657 -19.14 -9.28 13.64
N CYS A 658 -20.21 -9.68 12.97
CA CYS A 658 -20.56 -9.27 11.62
C CYS A 658 -22.06 -9.01 11.52
N LEU A 659 -22.46 -8.03 10.71
CA LEU A 659 -23.84 -7.75 10.34
C LEU A 659 -23.93 -7.51 8.83
N THR A 660 -25.00 -8.02 8.21
CA THR A 660 -25.34 -7.67 6.84
C THR A 660 -25.88 -6.23 6.75
N THR A 661 -25.74 -5.58 5.59
CA THR A 661 -26.37 -4.27 5.32
C THR A 661 -27.88 -4.31 5.57
N ALA A 662 -28.56 -5.43 5.29
CA ALA A 662 -29.97 -5.63 5.58
C ALA A 662 -30.28 -5.75 7.09
N GLN A 663 -29.40 -6.37 7.90
CA GLN A 663 -29.53 -6.36 9.37
C GLN A 663 -29.36 -4.94 9.93
N VAL A 664 -28.36 -4.19 9.46
CA VAL A 664 -28.15 -2.79 9.86
C VAL A 664 -29.34 -1.91 9.44
N GLY A 665 -29.80 -2.03 8.19
CA GLY A 665 -30.98 -1.31 7.70
C GLY A 665 -32.22 -1.55 8.55
N ARG A 666 -32.49 -2.81 8.96
CA ARG A 666 -33.59 -3.15 9.87
C ARG A 666 -33.48 -2.52 11.26
N ILE A 667 -32.27 -2.18 11.74
CA ILE A 667 -32.09 -1.50 13.04
C ILE A 667 -32.49 -0.02 12.93
N TRP A 668 -32.15 0.68 11.84
CA TRP A 668 -32.36 2.12 11.71
C TRP A 668 -33.61 2.55 10.92
N ALA A 669 -34.25 1.66 10.14
CA ALA A 669 -35.46 1.99 9.35
C ALA A 669 -36.58 2.62 10.18
N ARG A 670 -37.39 3.50 9.56
CA ARG A 670 -38.45 4.30 10.21
C ARG A 670 -39.49 3.44 10.94
N ASP A 671 -39.81 2.29 10.38
CA ASP A 671 -40.78 1.30 10.84
C ASP A 671 -40.14 0.14 11.62
N SER A 672 -38.85 0.28 12.00
CA SER A 672 -38.13 -0.74 12.77
C SER A 672 -38.82 -1.07 14.10
N THR A 673 -39.27 -2.31 14.22
CA THR A 673 -39.76 -2.91 15.46
C THR A 673 -38.64 -3.55 16.29
N VAL A 674 -37.36 -3.36 15.90
CA VAL A 674 -36.22 -4.01 16.56
C VAL A 674 -35.87 -3.27 17.85
N THR A 675 -36.11 -3.93 18.98
CA THR A 675 -35.82 -3.46 20.33
C THR A 675 -34.72 -4.26 21.03
N ASN A 676 -34.48 -5.51 20.63
CA ASN A 676 -33.47 -6.39 21.24
C ASN A 676 -32.56 -7.05 20.18
N TRP A 677 -31.33 -7.40 20.56
CA TRP A 677 -30.32 -7.96 19.65
C TRP A 677 -30.72 -9.30 19.02
N ASN A 678 -31.42 -10.17 19.76
CA ASN A 678 -31.94 -11.45 19.24
C ASN A 678 -32.99 -11.31 18.13
N GLN A 679 -33.52 -10.11 17.87
CA GLN A 679 -34.43 -9.81 16.75
C GLN A 679 -33.67 -9.41 15.47
N VAL A 680 -32.40 -8.98 15.60
CA VAL A 680 -31.48 -8.75 14.47
C VAL A 680 -31.04 -10.09 13.90
N ASP A 681 -30.62 -10.99 14.80
CA ASP A 681 -30.22 -12.37 14.51
C ASP A 681 -30.65 -13.30 15.68
N PRO A 682 -31.38 -14.40 15.45
CA PRO A 682 -31.82 -15.30 16.52
C PRO A 682 -30.69 -15.96 17.34
N SER A 683 -29.46 -15.98 16.83
CA SER A 683 -28.29 -16.48 17.57
C SER A 683 -27.75 -15.51 18.63
N PHE A 684 -28.15 -14.24 18.57
CA PHE A 684 -27.71 -13.22 19.50
C PHE A 684 -28.47 -13.28 20.84
N PRO A 685 -27.87 -12.81 21.95
CA PRO A 685 -28.52 -12.84 23.25
C PRO A 685 -29.70 -11.85 23.32
N ASN A 686 -30.64 -12.11 24.23
CA ASN A 686 -31.79 -11.24 24.51
C ASN A 686 -31.36 -10.00 25.32
N VAL A 687 -30.54 -9.15 24.71
CA VAL A 687 -30.05 -7.87 25.26
C VAL A 687 -30.80 -6.73 24.57
N PRO A 688 -31.28 -5.70 25.29
CA PRO A 688 -31.85 -4.49 24.69
C PRO A 688 -30.86 -3.84 23.70
N LEU A 689 -31.38 -3.38 22.57
CA LEU A 689 -30.60 -2.75 21.51
C LEU A 689 -30.84 -1.24 21.51
N SER A 690 -29.77 -0.47 21.72
CA SER A 690 -29.81 1.00 21.73
C SER A 690 -29.06 1.56 20.52
N PRO A 691 -29.75 2.05 19.47
CA PRO A 691 -29.10 2.70 18.34
C PRO A 691 -28.75 4.16 18.69
N ILE A 692 -27.53 4.57 18.34
CA ILE A 692 -26.94 5.88 18.65
C ILE A 692 -26.29 6.44 17.37
N GLY A 693 -26.22 7.76 17.23
CA GLY A 693 -25.47 8.38 16.13
C GLY A 693 -25.56 9.91 16.12
N PRO A 694 -24.90 10.57 15.15
CA PRO A 694 -25.06 12.00 14.89
C PRO A 694 -26.49 12.35 14.49
N ALA A 695 -26.88 13.62 14.67
CA ALA A 695 -28.24 14.08 14.36
C ALA A 695 -28.60 13.79 12.88
N ALA A 696 -29.84 13.36 12.61
CA ALA A 696 -30.27 12.95 11.26
C ALA A 696 -30.19 14.07 10.20
N SER A 697 -30.01 15.32 10.60
CA SER A 697 -29.74 16.47 9.72
C SER A 697 -28.30 16.54 9.21
N THR A 698 -27.34 15.94 9.91
CA THR A 698 -25.90 15.95 9.55
C THR A 698 -25.64 15.18 8.26
N VAL A 699 -24.55 15.54 7.57
CA VAL A 699 -24.12 14.85 6.35
C VAL A 699 -23.82 13.37 6.61
N HIS A 700 -23.06 13.04 7.67
CA HIS A 700 -22.72 11.66 8.04
C HIS A 700 -23.97 10.79 8.28
N ALA A 701 -24.97 11.30 9.01
CA ALA A 701 -26.24 10.59 9.21
C ALA A 701 -27.01 10.39 7.91
N LYS A 702 -27.13 11.43 7.07
CA LYS A 702 -27.83 11.33 5.77
C LYS A 702 -27.21 10.26 4.88
N VAL A 703 -25.87 10.16 4.82
CA VAL A 703 -25.15 9.15 4.03
C VAL A 703 -25.34 7.76 4.60
N PHE A 704 -25.18 7.57 5.90
CA PHE A 704 -25.39 6.28 6.56
C PHE A 704 -26.81 5.76 6.32
N LEU A 705 -27.82 6.60 6.58
CA LEU A 705 -29.23 6.26 6.44
C LEU A 705 -29.59 5.97 4.97
N ALA A 706 -29.19 6.82 4.02
CA ALA A 706 -29.41 6.55 2.60
C ALA A 706 -28.79 5.21 2.16
N SER A 707 -27.62 4.87 2.69
CA SER A 707 -26.88 3.65 2.35
C SER A 707 -27.46 2.38 3.00
N MET A 708 -28.01 2.47 4.22
CA MET A 708 -28.52 1.32 4.98
C MET A 708 -30.04 1.12 4.85
N THR A 709 -30.82 2.19 4.70
CA THR A 709 -32.30 2.16 4.68
C THR A 709 -32.90 2.64 3.35
N GLY A 710 -32.06 2.94 2.35
CA GLY A 710 -32.46 3.37 1.01
C GLY A 710 -32.89 4.83 0.89
N SER A 711 -32.98 5.58 2.00
CA SER A 711 -33.26 7.01 1.99
C SER A 711 -32.77 7.67 3.28
N SER A 712 -32.15 8.84 3.19
CA SER A 712 -31.70 9.63 4.34
C SER A 712 -32.85 10.05 5.27
N THR A 713 -34.10 10.03 4.79
CA THR A 713 -35.30 10.31 5.59
C THR A 713 -36.01 9.05 6.10
N ASN A 714 -35.56 7.85 5.70
CA ASN A 714 -36.07 6.58 6.22
C ASN A 714 -35.32 6.18 7.50
N THR A 715 -35.60 6.88 8.60
CA THR A 715 -35.00 6.58 9.91
C THR A 715 -36.04 6.60 11.02
N ARG A 716 -35.85 5.74 12.04
CA ARG A 716 -36.54 5.84 13.33
C ARG A 716 -35.89 6.90 14.22
N ALA A 717 -36.49 7.14 15.39
CA ALA A 717 -35.82 7.83 16.48
C ALA A 717 -34.67 6.95 17.06
N TYR A 718 -33.54 7.57 17.31
CA TYR A 718 -32.34 6.98 17.91
C TYR A 718 -31.64 8.03 18.81
N GLU A 719 -30.75 7.60 19.70
CA GLU A 719 -30.08 8.52 20.63
C GLU A 719 -29.08 9.40 19.86
N THR A 720 -29.24 10.73 19.93
CA THR A 720 -28.37 11.68 19.22
C THR A 720 -27.19 12.11 20.08
N ARG A 721 -25.98 12.01 19.53
CA ARG A 721 -24.69 12.43 20.13
C ARG A 721 -23.81 13.08 19.06
N GLU A 722 -22.90 13.97 19.46
CA GLU A 722 -21.86 14.43 18.54
C GLU A 722 -20.84 13.31 18.28
N LEU A 723 -20.10 13.38 17.16
CA LEU A 723 -19.27 12.27 16.66
C LEU A 723 -18.15 11.84 17.63
N ASP A 724 -17.61 12.80 18.37
CA ASP A 724 -16.58 12.65 19.41
C ASP A 724 -17.15 12.11 20.75
N GLU A 725 -18.44 12.32 21.03
CA GLU A 725 -19.13 11.79 22.21
C GLU A 725 -19.52 10.30 22.08
N ILE A 726 -19.72 9.82 20.84
CA ILE A 726 -20.20 8.46 20.56
C ILE A 726 -19.36 7.36 21.24
N PRO A 727 -18.01 7.36 21.19
CA PRO A 727 -17.21 6.29 21.80
C PRO A 727 -17.45 6.11 23.30
N ALA A 728 -17.49 7.21 24.05
CA ALA A 728 -17.72 7.18 25.49
C ALA A 728 -19.13 6.70 25.84
N ARG A 729 -20.13 7.15 25.07
CA ARG A 729 -21.53 6.71 25.23
C ARG A 729 -21.72 5.23 24.90
N VAL A 730 -20.98 4.70 23.91
CA VAL A 730 -21.08 3.31 23.46
C VAL A 730 -20.34 2.34 24.37
N ASP A 731 -19.13 2.64 24.86
CA ASP A 731 -18.39 1.72 25.75
C ASP A 731 -19.18 1.39 27.04
N GLY A 732 -19.83 2.40 27.62
CA GLY A 732 -20.64 2.28 28.83
C GLY A 732 -21.96 1.51 28.71
N ASP A 733 -22.35 1.05 27.51
CA ASP A 733 -23.63 0.38 27.27
C ASP A 733 -23.45 -0.85 26.38
N ARG A 734 -23.51 -2.02 27.03
CA ARG A 734 -23.37 -3.34 26.39
C ARG A 734 -24.40 -3.59 25.26
N GLY A 735 -25.54 -2.91 25.29
CA GLY A 735 -26.59 -2.99 24.28
C GLY A 735 -26.45 -1.97 23.14
N ALA A 736 -25.54 -0.99 23.25
CA ALA A 736 -25.40 0.08 22.28
C ALA A 736 -24.79 -0.37 20.94
N ILE A 737 -25.31 0.20 19.86
CA ILE A 737 -24.77 0.16 18.52
C ILE A 737 -24.80 1.59 17.94
N ALA A 738 -23.72 2.02 17.32
CA ALA A 738 -23.64 3.36 16.73
C ALA A 738 -22.93 3.34 15.38
N PHE A 739 -23.03 4.45 14.65
CA PHE A 739 -22.16 4.74 13.52
C PHE A 739 -21.48 6.09 13.73
N MET A 740 -20.24 6.22 13.28
CA MET A 740 -19.40 7.42 13.45
C MET A 740 -18.44 7.56 12.27
N ASP A 741 -17.62 8.62 12.23
CA ASP A 741 -16.53 8.75 11.28
C ASP A 741 -15.29 7.92 11.69
N TYR A 742 -14.47 7.54 10.72
CA TYR A 742 -13.27 6.76 10.98
C TYR A 742 -12.19 7.51 11.78
N SER A 743 -12.10 8.83 11.64
CA SER A 743 -11.07 9.64 12.31
C SER A 743 -11.27 9.63 13.83
N ASN A 744 -12.51 9.84 14.29
CA ASN A 744 -12.86 9.68 15.70
C ASN A 744 -12.82 8.22 16.16
N PHE A 745 -13.05 7.22 15.28
CA PHE A 745 -12.88 5.81 15.65
C PHE A 745 -11.41 5.46 15.97
N LEU A 746 -10.45 6.02 15.24
CA LEU A 746 -9.02 5.82 15.48
C LEU A 746 -8.55 6.37 16.85
N THR A 747 -9.10 7.50 17.29
CA THR A 747 -8.70 8.14 18.56
C THR A 747 -9.26 7.45 19.80
N THR A 748 -10.18 6.48 19.64
CA THR A 748 -10.84 5.79 20.77
C THR A 748 -9.92 4.94 21.65
N ASN A 749 -8.67 4.68 21.24
CA ASN A 749 -7.71 3.83 21.95
C ASN A 749 -8.33 2.51 22.47
N ARG A 750 -9.07 1.82 21.59
CA ARG A 750 -9.82 0.57 21.87
C ARG A 750 -10.98 0.72 22.86
N ALA A 751 -11.55 1.90 23.11
CA ALA A 751 -12.74 2.04 23.95
C ALA A 751 -13.96 1.30 23.36
N VAL A 752 -14.15 1.35 22.05
CA VAL A 752 -15.24 0.67 21.33
C VAL A 752 -14.70 -0.37 20.34
N ARG A 753 -15.55 -1.32 19.94
CA ARG A 753 -15.23 -2.33 18.94
C ARG A 753 -16.05 -2.07 17.67
N ALA A 754 -15.42 -2.14 16.50
CA ALA A 754 -16.15 -2.10 15.24
C ALA A 754 -16.82 -3.45 14.90
N ILE A 755 -17.93 -3.37 14.17
CA ILE A 755 -18.62 -4.50 13.55
C ILE A 755 -18.16 -4.66 12.10
N LYS A 756 -17.94 -5.91 11.67
CA LYS A 756 -17.70 -6.22 10.25
C LYS A 756 -18.99 -6.11 9.44
N LEU A 757 -18.97 -5.43 8.31
CA LEU A 757 -20.12 -5.27 7.44
C LEU A 757 -20.08 -6.31 6.32
N ASP A 758 -21.19 -7.00 6.08
CA ASP A 758 -21.39 -7.83 4.89
C ASP A 758 -22.39 -7.19 3.93
N SER A 759 -21.92 -6.86 2.72
CA SER A 759 -22.72 -6.30 1.62
C SER A 759 -23.13 -7.34 0.58
N GLY A 760 -23.09 -8.64 0.93
CA GLY A 760 -23.25 -9.78 0.03
C GLY A 760 -21.93 -10.27 -0.54
N ARG A 761 -20.81 -9.99 0.14
CA ARG A 761 -19.43 -10.34 -0.26
C ARG A 761 -18.59 -10.89 0.89
N GLY A 762 -19.22 -11.15 2.04
CA GLY A 762 -18.53 -11.56 3.27
C GLY A 762 -18.21 -10.38 4.19
N CYS A 763 -17.80 -10.72 5.41
CA CYS A 763 -17.66 -9.79 6.52
C CYS A 763 -16.36 -8.97 6.46
N VAL A 764 -16.45 -7.71 6.02
CA VAL A 764 -15.32 -6.78 5.90
C VAL A 764 -15.22 -5.90 7.16
N GLU A 765 -14.02 -5.73 7.71
CA GLU A 765 -13.77 -4.92 8.92
C GLU A 765 -13.40 -3.47 8.57
N PRO A 766 -13.97 -2.43 9.22
CA PRO A 766 -13.63 -1.05 8.89
C PRO A 766 -12.25 -0.69 9.45
N ASN A 767 -11.26 -0.69 8.57
CA ASN A 767 -9.88 -0.29 8.86
C ASN A 767 -9.27 0.52 7.70
N ALA A 768 -8.07 1.07 7.90
CA ALA A 768 -7.37 1.90 6.93
C ALA A 768 -7.01 1.19 5.60
N LEU A 769 -7.01 -0.15 5.55
CA LEU A 769 -6.85 -0.92 4.30
C LEU A 769 -8.18 -1.03 3.53
N THR A 770 -9.31 -1.07 4.25
CA THR A 770 -10.64 -1.03 3.64
C THR A 770 -11.08 0.38 3.23
N ALA A 771 -10.44 1.40 3.80
CA ALA A 771 -10.58 2.80 3.43
C ALA A 771 -10.04 3.05 2.01
N GLY A 772 -10.93 2.98 1.01
CA GLY A 772 -10.60 3.30 -0.40
C GLY A 772 -10.51 2.11 -1.35
N THR A 773 -10.51 0.87 -0.86
CA THR A 773 -10.50 -0.35 -1.69
C THR A 773 -11.90 -0.77 -2.18
N GLY A 774 -12.95 -0.08 -1.73
CA GLY A 774 -14.35 -0.42 -2.05
C GLY A 774 -14.87 -1.69 -1.38
N MET A 775 -14.08 -2.33 -0.51
CA MET A 775 -14.46 -3.54 0.22
C MET A 775 -15.56 -3.27 1.25
N TYR A 776 -15.51 -2.13 1.96
CA TYR A 776 -16.51 -1.75 2.98
C TYR A 776 -17.69 -0.94 2.39
N MET A 777 -18.02 -1.16 1.11
CA MET A 777 -19.18 -0.55 0.46
C MET A 777 -20.51 -1.04 1.08
N PRO A 778 -21.55 -0.18 1.19
CA PRO A 778 -21.62 1.21 0.73
C PRO A 778 -21.05 2.25 1.72
N LEU A 779 -20.58 1.84 2.90
CA LEU A 779 -20.10 2.74 3.96
C LEU A 779 -18.64 3.17 3.79
N CYS A 780 -17.99 2.84 2.67
CA CYS A 780 -16.69 3.36 2.30
C CYS A 780 -16.57 3.67 0.81
N LYS A 781 -16.22 4.91 0.46
CA LYS A 781 -16.06 5.35 -0.93
C LYS A 781 -15.10 6.55 -1.08
N PRO A 782 -14.46 6.70 -2.26
CA PRO A 782 -13.70 7.90 -2.58
C PRO A 782 -14.60 9.10 -2.91
N LEU A 783 -14.09 10.29 -2.58
CA LEU A 783 -14.71 11.58 -2.83
C LEU A 783 -13.82 12.43 -3.74
N TYR A 784 -14.44 13.16 -4.66
CA TYR A 784 -13.76 13.86 -5.74
C TYR A 784 -14.12 15.35 -5.79
N LEU A 785 -13.19 16.17 -6.27
CA LEU A 785 -13.47 17.46 -6.88
C LEU A 785 -13.23 17.38 -8.39
N TYR A 786 -14.08 18.03 -9.17
CA TYR A 786 -13.82 18.30 -10.58
C TYR A 786 -13.91 19.81 -10.84
N ALA A 787 -12.85 20.39 -11.39
CA ALA A 787 -12.79 21.81 -11.75
C ALA A 787 -12.90 21.99 -13.26
N ASN A 788 -13.70 22.95 -13.71
CA ASN A 788 -13.81 23.30 -15.12
C ASN A 788 -12.49 23.95 -15.61
N LYS A 789 -11.84 23.38 -16.64
CA LYS A 789 -10.53 23.84 -17.13
C LYS A 789 -10.55 25.28 -17.67
N ALA A 790 -11.69 25.76 -18.17
CA ALA A 790 -11.82 27.17 -18.57
C ALA A 790 -11.90 28.08 -17.34
N SER A 791 -12.65 27.68 -16.30
CA SER A 791 -12.72 28.41 -15.04
C SER A 791 -11.38 28.49 -14.30
N LEU A 792 -10.47 27.52 -14.47
CA LEU A 792 -9.11 27.58 -13.91
C LEU A 792 -8.27 28.76 -14.42
N ARG A 793 -8.71 29.48 -15.47
CA ARG A 793 -8.08 30.74 -15.93
C ARG A 793 -8.54 31.97 -15.15
N LYS A 794 -9.59 31.86 -14.33
CA LYS A 794 -10.04 32.93 -13.41
C LYS A 794 -9.14 32.96 -12.16
N PRO A 795 -8.55 34.11 -11.78
CA PRO A 795 -7.67 34.22 -10.61
C PRO A 795 -8.26 33.66 -9.31
N ALA A 796 -9.53 33.94 -9.04
CA ALA A 796 -10.20 33.50 -7.81
C ALA A 796 -10.38 31.97 -7.73
N VAL A 797 -10.77 31.33 -8.84
CA VAL A 797 -10.91 29.87 -8.93
C VAL A 797 -9.54 29.19 -8.79
N ALA A 798 -8.52 29.71 -9.47
CA ALA A 798 -7.15 29.22 -9.38
C ALA A 798 -6.59 29.35 -7.96
N ALA A 799 -6.80 30.50 -7.30
CA ALA A 799 -6.35 30.73 -5.92
C ALA A 799 -7.04 29.78 -4.93
N PHE A 800 -8.38 29.66 -5.01
CA PHE A 800 -9.13 28.79 -4.12
C PHE A 800 -8.75 27.31 -4.30
N LEU A 801 -8.68 26.80 -5.54
CA LEU A 801 -8.37 25.38 -5.77
C LEU A 801 -6.92 25.03 -5.43
N ARG A 802 -5.95 25.93 -5.68
CA ARG A 802 -4.57 25.76 -5.19
C ARG A 802 -4.56 25.62 -3.67
N TYR A 803 -5.18 26.56 -2.97
CA TYR A 803 -5.26 26.53 -1.50
C TYR A 803 -5.94 25.25 -0.99
N TYR A 804 -7.05 24.84 -1.61
CA TYR A 804 -7.76 23.61 -1.26
C TYR A 804 -6.84 22.39 -1.34
N LEU A 805 -6.16 22.21 -2.47
CA LEU A 805 -5.34 21.01 -2.70
C LEU A 805 -4.01 21.07 -1.95
N GLN A 806 -3.44 22.25 -1.72
CA GLN A 806 -2.26 22.44 -0.87
C GLN A 806 -2.52 22.13 0.61
N ASN A 807 -3.71 22.46 1.11
CA ASN A 807 -4.11 22.21 2.49
C ASN A 807 -5.07 21.01 2.62
N GLN A 808 -5.11 20.13 1.61
CA GLN A 808 -6.12 19.07 1.47
C GLN A 808 -6.21 18.18 2.71
N LYS A 809 -5.07 17.78 3.29
CA LYS A 809 -5.02 16.94 4.49
C LYS A 809 -5.65 17.60 5.71
N GLU A 810 -5.35 18.88 5.93
CA GLU A 810 -5.93 19.64 7.05
C GLU A 810 -7.42 19.85 6.85
N ILE A 811 -7.83 20.32 5.66
CA ILE A 811 -9.23 20.55 5.29
C ILE A 811 -10.08 19.28 5.47
N THR A 812 -9.59 18.13 5.01
CA THR A 812 -10.32 16.86 5.09
C THR A 812 -10.38 16.32 6.51
N SER A 813 -9.28 16.42 7.27
CA SER A 813 -9.25 16.07 8.68
C SER A 813 -10.21 16.92 9.52
N GLN A 814 -10.19 18.26 9.34
CA GLN A 814 -11.13 19.18 9.99
C GLN A 814 -12.60 18.99 9.55
N ALA A 815 -12.82 18.37 8.38
CA ALA A 815 -14.16 18.00 7.92
C ALA A 815 -14.60 16.59 8.36
N HIS A 816 -13.79 15.88 9.17
CA HIS A 816 -14.01 14.49 9.62
C HIS A 816 -13.98 13.41 8.52
N TYR A 817 -13.24 13.65 7.43
CA TYR A 817 -12.99 12.66 6.37
C TYR A 817 -11.55 12.15 6.41
N ILE A 818 -11.31 10.97 5.80
CA ILE A 818 -9.95 10.43 5.67
C ILE A 818 -9.24 11.16 4.54
N ALA A 819 -8.17 11.87 4.87
CA ALA A 819 -7.29 12.49 3.89
C ALA A 819 -6.64 11.46 2.96
N ARG A 820 -6.34 11.84 1.72
CA ARG A 820 -5.54 11.00 0.83
C ARG A 820 -4.06 11.00 1.24
N ASP A 821 -3.33 10.00 0.75
CA ASP A 821 -1.90 9.86 1.02
C ASP A 821 -1.08 11.01 0.40
N ASP A 822 0.17 11.16 0.86
CA ASP A 822 1.06 12.23 0.38
C ASP A 822 1.35 12.15 -1.12
N ALA A 823 1.29 10.96 -1.72
CA ALA A 823 1.42 10.82 -3.17
C ALA A 823 0.25 11.49 -3.89
N THR A 824 -0.99 11.09 -3.58
CA THR A 824 -2.21 11.67 -4.16
C THR A 824 -2.30 13.18 -3.92
N VAL A 825 -1.90 13.65 -2.72
CA VAL A 825 -1.90 15.08 -2.40
C VAL A 825 -0.83 15.84 -3.21
N ARG A 826 0.40 15.30 -3.33
CA ARG A 826 1.45 15.88 -4.20
C ARG A 826 1.01 15.91 -5.67
N ASP A 827 0.38 14.85 -6.17
CA ASP A 827 -0.12 14.78 -7.54
C ASP A 827 -1.23 15.80 -7.79
N ASN A 828 -2.22 15.90 -6.88
CA ASN A 828 -3.26 16.92 -6.95
C ASN A 828 -2.67 18.35 -6.98
N ILE A 829 -1.66 18.62 -6.14
CA ILE A 829 -0.93 19.90 -6.10
C ILE A 829 -0.20 20.16 -7.43
N ALA A 830 0.52 19.18 -7.97
CA ALA A 830 1.24 19.32 -9.24
C ALA A 830 0.29 19.56 -10.42
N ILE A 831 -0.83 18.84 -10.47
CA ILE A 831 -1.87 19.00 -11.50
C ILE A 831 -2.47 20.41 -11.44
N VAL A 832 -2.87 20.91 -10.27
CA VAL A 832 -3.46 22.26 -10.16
C VAL A 832 -2.41 23.36 -10.43
N GLN A 833 -1.17 23.19 -9.99
CA GLN A 833 -0.08 24.13 -10.30
C GLN A 833 0.14 24.26 -11.80
N ASN A 834 0.23 23.13 -12.52
CA ASN A 834 0.40 23.11 -13.98
C ASN A 834 -0.82 23.75 -14.70
N LEU A 835 -2.04 23.30 -14.38
CA LEU A 835 -3.26 23.80 -15.03
C LEU A 835 -3.50 25.30 -14.81
N THR A 836 -3.03 25.85 -13.69
CA THR A 836 -3.15 27.27 -13.34
C THR A 836 -1.87 28.07 -13.60
N ALA A 837 -0.86 27.50 -14.25
CA ALA A 837 0.37 28.22 -14.59
C ALA A 837 0.06 29.47 -15.45
N GLY A 838 0.72 30.58 -15.15
CA GLY A 838 0.52 31.88 -15.80
C GLY A 838 -0.75 32.64 -15.39
N VAL A 839 -1.62 32.09 -14.52
CA VAL A 839 -2.80 32.80 -14.01
C VAL A 839 -2.37 33.83 -12.95
N PRO A 840 -2.68 35.13 -13.11
CA PRO A 840 -2.25 36.17 -12.20
C PRO A 840 -2.90 36.05 -10.82
N ALA A 841 -2.32 36.70 -9.82
CA ALA A 841 -2.90 36.79 -8.48
C ALA A 841 -4.27 37.49 -8.50
N VAL A 842 -5.11 37.16 -7.53
CA VAL A 842 -6.38 37.85 -7.30
C VAL A 842 -6.09 39.32 -7.00
N LYS A 843 -6.70 40.23 -7.76
CA LYS A 843 -6.63 41.66 -7.43
C LYS A 843 -7.41 41.90 -6.14
N PRO A 844 -6.84 42.62 -5.14
CA PRO A 844 -7.64 43.09 -4.02
C PRO A 844 -8.79 43.95 -4.55
N ALA A 845 -9.97 43.78 -3.94
CA ALA A 845 -11.19 44.51 -4.25
C ALA A 845 -11.12 45.95 -3.72
#